data_AF-A0A369GNF8-F1
#
_entry.id   AF-A0A369GNF8-F1
#
_cell.length_a   1.000
_cell.length_b   1.000
_cell.length_c   1.000
_cell.angle_alpha   90.00
_cell.angle_beta   90.00
_cell.angle_gamma   90.00
#
_symmetry.space_group_name_H-M   'P 1'
#
loop_
_entity.id
_entity.type
_entity.pdbx_description
1 polymer ?
#
loop_
_entity_poly.entity_id
_entity_poly.type
_entity_poly.pdbx_seq_one_letter_code
_entity_poly.pdbx_strand_id
1 'polypeptide(L)'
;MATVKSLVTCLIGSTRYLIHPQKLGSIQETIKPDALLPVTLLDTHEIFGDVDETLRRFQSWDDVFAPEFGFVLVEKPGANSSKVATTTTPAKSSMKSGKELYRLTEGGDDSGHSELSHAASLASQDLTRLPSGPYFLQGPDLHQAWRIYDDTADAFALGIVPENVTQISSFRAVDLLSESGAHRSVAVPSRLYFPHMSEEKPLSGLRVAVPDSVALKGVPTSLSSRAWRSLVPSAADTTAALAQRLMGLGAVIVGKTKSSHFASGREWIDEHAPWSPRADGYQRVIGGAAGAGVALASYEWLAAALAVEGIDGLGHAHALFSLRSTPASVSLNGTQTLTTERLYDTIGLMSRTMAGLSRVASALLTSSNGSGDNPSLPRRIVYPIDAEAPEDNQKLASPFLRILEKESDLKVNRVNMTATWAKNPPTEAGGQSLHAYIKDSAFRSFCYDFYHEYDNFRNAYRESHQKPPYAEATTKYRWEVGKNVSKQQYDDHQKRLAVFRKWFDINIAAQKISSDGWTAVVVPVSSKGPSYRDEPPATSPPRDLSLSWILRAPEVRVPFAHLPYESRISGRKEYKAIYGSVMGPPGSDLSALHFVREALDKAGWRTVVETGQLAFPEDYVPPVPSKHSRAARRATSPSINTDKSLKEAALPRGKNERPSVLAIHQAAGVQKKTRPSRKSRLSTKARRRHDKGLEMAEAVGERTAAKTLRSVGRARVARDRRKTWDDVNKAAREDDAGSAPARTGGDDHGGKDGDDDDLDSAMDEPDEEPQEQKSGNEARPLVNRDDDDDDENDMDKIL
;
A
#
# COMPACT_ATOMS: atom_id res chain seq x y z
N MET A 1 -43.21 -12.65 -2.98
CA MET A 1 -42.05 -13.54 -2.79
C MET A 1 -41.19 -13.46 -4.04
N ALA A 2 -40.06 -12.76 -4.01
CA ALA A 2 -39.13 -12.76 -5.13
C ALA A 2 -38.48 -14.14 -5.23
N THR A 3 -38.59 -14.79 -6.38
CA THR A 3 -37.96 -16.08 -6.67
C THR A 3 -36.45 -15.93 -6.50
N VAL A 4 -35.88 -16.56 -5.47
CA VAL A 4 -34.43 -16.59 -5.26
C VAL A 4 -33.81 -17.38 -6.40
N LYS A 5 -33.31 -16.69 -7.44
CA LYS A 5 -32.51 -17.34 -8.49
C LYS A 5 -31.33 -18.03 -7.81
N SER A 6 -31.20 -19.35 -7.96
CA SER A 6 -30.05 -20.08 -7.43
C SER A 6 -28.75 -19.59 -8.09
N LEU A 7 -27.67 -19.52 -7.31
CA LEU A 7 -26.35 -19.24 -7.86
C LEU A 7 -25.87 -20.50 -8.60
N VAL A 8 -25.56 -20.36 -9.89
CA VAL A 8 -25.08 -21.48 -10.72
C VAL A 8 -23.57 -21.46 -10.73
N THR A 9 -22.96 -22.61 -10.43
CA THR A 9 -21.50 -22.78 -10.43
C THR A 9 -21.09 -23.84 -11.44
N CYS A 10 -19.86 -23.75 -11.93
CA CYS A 10 -19.27 -24.76 -12.79
C CYS A 10 -17.78 -24.93 -12.49
N LEU A 11 -17.21 -26.00 -13.03
CA LEU A 11 -15.78 -26.29 -12.97
C LEU A 11 -15.21 -26.20 -14.38
N ILE A 12 -14.16 -25.39 -14.57
CA ILE A 12 -13.34 -25.39 -15.78
C ILE A 12 -11.94 -25.81 -15.36
N GLY A 13 -11.45 -26.92 -15.93
CA GLY A 13 -10.21 -27.54 -15.46
C GLY A 13 -10.32 -27.89 -13.98
N SER A 14 -9.49 -27.27 -13.14
CA SER A 14 -9.53 -27.39 -11.67
C SER A 14 -10.05 -26.13 -10.96
N THR A 15 -10.59 -25.15 -11.69
CA THR A 15 -11.02 -23.87 -11.13
C THR A 15 -12.54 -23.78 -11.10
N ARG A 16 -13.08 -23.41 -9.94
CA ARG A 16 -14.52 -23.21 -9.73
C ARG A 16 -14.91 -21.80 -10.13
N TYR A 17 -16.00 -21.69 -10.86
CA TYR A 17 -16.57 -20.42 -11.31
C TYR A 17 -18.03 -20.29 -10.89
N LEU A 18 -18.40 -19.06 -10.56
CA LEU A 18 -19.77 -18.61 -10.46
C LEU A 18 -20.14 -17.97 -11.81
N ILE A 19 -21.27 -18.40 -12.36
CA ILE A 19 -21.88 -17.74 -13.51
C ILE A 19 -22.74 -16.63 -12.95
N HIS A 20 -22.43 -15.38 -13.29
CA HIS A 20 -23.16 -14.25 -12.74
C HIS A 20 -24.65 -14.30 -13.18
N PRO A 21 -25.63 -14.17 -12.27
CA PRO A 21 -27.06 -14.37 -12.62
C PRO A 21 -27.64 -13.38 -13.63
N GLN A 22 -27.00 -12.23 -13.83
CA GLN A 22 -27.42 -11.24 -14.82
C GLN A 22 -27.06 -11.69 -16.24
N LYS A 23 -28.08 -11.80 -17.09
CA LYS A 23 -27.95 -11.90 -18.55
C LYS A 23 -27.52 -10.54 -19.12
N LEU A 24 -26.46 -10.55 -19.93
CA LEU A 24 -25.86 -9.34 -20.53
C LEU A 24 -26.08 -9.21 -22.04
N GLY A 25 -26.54 -10.27 -22.70
CA GLY A 25 -26.81 -10.30 -24.13
C GLY A 25 -27.06 -11.73 -24.59
N SER A 26 -27.32 -11.93 -25.88
CA SER A 26 -27.49 -13.26 -26.46
C SER A 26 -26.79 -13.39 -27.82
N ILE A 27 -26.33 -14.60 -28.16
CA ILE A 27 -25.89 -14.93 -29.52
C ILE A 27 -27.05 -15.52 -30.34
N GLN A 28 -26.99 -15.43 -31.67
CA GLN A 28 -28.07 -15.88 -32.56
C GLN A 28 -28.22 -17.42 -32.63
N GLU A 29 -27.14 -18.17 -32.46
CA GLU A 29 -27.16 -19.64 -32.56
C GLU A 29 -27.03 -20.27 -31.18
N THR A 30 -27.98 -21.12 -30.80
CA THR A 30 -27.88 -21.90 -29.56
C THR A 30 -26.87 -23.03 -29.76
N ILE A 31 -25.64 -22.81 -29.31
CA ILE A 31 -24.60 -23.85 -29.29
C ILE A 31 -24.97 -24.80 -28.15
N LYS A 32 -25.40 -26.04 -28.49
CA LYS A 32 -25.73 -27.10 -27.51
C LYS A 32 -26.60 -26.56 -26.35
N PRO A 33 -27.95 -26.52 -26.47
CA PRO A 33 -28.84 -25.86 -25.51
C PRO A 33 -28.60 -26.22 -24.02
N ASP A 34 -28.05 -27.40 -23.76
CA ASP A 34 -27.76 -27.90 -22.41
C ASP A 34 -26.31 -27.66 -21.94
N ALA A 35 -25.43 -27.12 -22.79
CA ALA A 35 -24.01 -26.94 -22.49
C ALA A 35 -23.72 -25.53 -21.98
N LEU A 36 -22.93 -25.47 -20.92
CA LEU A 36 -22.28 -24.25 -20.46
C LEU A 36 -20.92 -24.11 -21.15
N LEU A 37 -20.69 -23.00 -21.85
CA LEU A 37 -19.48 -22.79 -22.64
C LEU A 37 -18.67 -21.60 -22.11
N PRO A 38 -17.38 -21.77 -21.76
CA PRO A 38 -16.49 -20.65 -21.52
C PRO A 38 -16.16 -19.96 -22.84
N VAL A 39 -16.31 -18.64 -22.88
CA VAL A 39 -16.07 -17.83 -24.07
C VAL A 39 -15.28 -16.56 -23.73
N THR A 40 -14.59 -16.00 -24.70
CA THR A 40 -13.96 -14.67 -24.56
C THR A 40 -14.74 -13.65 -25.38
N LEU A 41 -15.27 -12.62 -24.72
CA LEU A 41 -15.86 -11.46 -25.38
C LEU A 41 -14.74 -10.50 -25.81
N LEU A 42 -14.75 -10.07 -27.07
CA LEU A 42 -13.73 -9.20 -27.65
C LEU A 42 -14.35 -8.15 -28.59
N ASP A 43 -13.66 -7.02 -28.73
CA ASP A 43 -13.90 -6.05 -29.79
C ASP A 43 -13.44 -6.56 -31.16
N THR A 44 -14.04 -6.04 -32.24
CA THR A 44 -13.64 -6.33 -33.63
C THR A 44 -12.13 -6.16 -33.85
N HIS A 45 -11.51 -5.12 -33.30
CA HIS A 45 -10.07 -4.88 -33.46
C HIS A 45 -9.20 -5.89 -32.70
N GLU A 46 -9.67 -6.41 -31.57
CA GLU A 46 -8.97 -7.45 -30.79
C GLU A 46 -9.07 -8.82 -31.47
N ILE A 47 -10.19 -9.09 -32.16
CA ILE A 47 -10.42 -10.34 -32.90
C ILE A 47 -9.56 -10.41 -34.16
N PHE A 48 -9.54 -9.33 -34.94
CA PHE A 48 -8.83 -9.29 -36.23
C PHE A 48 -7.37 -8.79 -36.12
N GLY A 49 -6.91 -8.43 -34.92
CA GLY A 49 -5.50 -8.17 -34.59
C GLY A 49 -4.73 -9.45 -34.20
N ASP A 50 -3.72 -9.32 -33.33
CA ASP A 50 -3.06 -10.49 -32.71
C ASP A 50 -3.89 -11.00 -31.52
N VAL A 51 -4.85 -11.87 -31.83
CA VAL A 51 -5.74 -12.47 -30.84
C VAL A 51 -4.99 -13.37 -29.85
N ASP A 52 -3.93 -14.07 -30.29
CA ASP A 52 -3.17 -14.98 -29.43
C ASP A 52 -2.31 -14.21 -28.42
N GLU A 53 -1.73 -13.08 -28.81
CA GLU A 53 -1.11 -12.13 -27.90
C GLU A 53 -2.12 -11.54 -26.91
N THR A 54 -3.31 -11.16 -27.39
CA THR A 54 -4.37 -10.60 -26.54
C THR A 54 -4.80 -11.59 -25.44
N LEU A 55 -5.04 -12.86 -25.79
CA LEU A 55 -5.41 -13.88 -24.81
C LEU A 55 -4.27 -14.23 -23.84
N ARG A 56 -3.01 -14.26 -24.31
CA ARG A 56 -1.84 -14.43 -23.43
C ARG A 56 -1.73 -13.28 -22.42
N ARG A 57 -2.00 -12.05 -22.86
CA ARG A 57 -2.03 -10.88 -21.97
C ARG A 57 -3.12 -11.00 -20.92
N PHE A 58 -4.33 -11.42 -21.31
CA PHE A 58 -5.43 -11.68 -20.37
C PHE A 58 -5.04 -12.70 -19.30
N GLN A 59 -4.47 -13.83 -19.70
CA GLN A 59 -4.00 -14.86 -18.77
C GLN A 59 -2.90 -14.37 -17.81
N SER A 60 -2.02 -13.48 -18.26
CA SER A 60 -0.93 -12.96 -17.41
C SER A 60 -1.39 -11.98 -16.32
N TRP A 61 -2.48 -11.24 -16.58
CA TRP A 61 -2.95 -10.15 -15.71
C TRP A 61 -4.15 -10.57 -14.84
N ASP A 62 -5.01 -11.43 -15.38
CA ASP A 62 -6.27 -11.79 -14.77
C ASP A 62 -6.21 -13.20 -14.17
N ASP A 63 -6.58 -13.30 -12.90
CA ASP A 63 -6.63 -14.58 -12.18
C ASP A 63 -7.98 -15.31 -12.37
N VAL A 64 -8.91 -14.74 -13.13
CA VAL A 64 -10.17 -15.37 -13.52
C VAL A 64 -10.05 -16.00 -14.91
N PHE A 65 -9.39 -15.33 -15.84
CA PHE A 65 -9.15 -15.83 -17.19
C PHE A 65 -8.27 -17.09 -17.19
N ALA A 66 -8.78 -18.15 -17.81
CA ALA A 66 -8.07 -19.42 -18.00
C ALA A 66 -7.97 -19.76 -19.50
N PRO A 67 -7.00 -20.58 -19.95
CA PRO A 67 -6.81 -20.92 -21.36
C PRO A 67 -8.07 -21.45 -22.05
N GLU A 68 -8.94 -22.13 -21.31
CA GLU A 68 -10.20 -22.70 -21.79
C GLU A 68 -11.19 -21.65 -22.29
N PHE A 69 -11.09 -20.39 -21.84
CA PHE A 69 -11.89 -19.29 -22.39
C PHE A 69 -11.45 -18.89 -23.80
N GLY A 70 -10.25 -19.28 -24.25
CA GLY A 70 -9.66 -18.86 -25.52
C GLY A 70 -10.12 -19.65 -26.76
N PHE A 71 -10.93 -20.70 -26.62
CA PHE A 71 -11.37 -21.56 -27.72
C PHE A 71 -12.57 -20.99 -28.50
N VAL A 72 -13.48 -20.32 -27.79
CA VAL A 72 -14.70 -19.73 -28.35
C VAL A 72 -14.65 -18.22 -28.14
N LEU A 73 -14.74 -17.47 -29.22
CA LEU A 73 -14.70 -16.01 -29.23
C LEU A 73 -16.08 -15.46 -29.57
N VAL A 74 -16.45 -14.36 -28.91
CA VAL A 74 -17.68 -13.63 -29.18
C VAL A 74 -17.31 -12.19 -29.53
N GLU A 75 -17.69 -11.75 -30.73
CA GLU A 75 -17.60 -10.36 -31.18
C GLU A 75 -18.73 -9.53 -30.56
N LYS A 76 -18.40 -8.46 -29.85
CA LYS A 76 -19.39 -7.46 -29.43
C LYS A 76 -19.63 -6.42 -30.54
N PRO A 77 -20.83 -5.81 -30.62
CA PRO A 77 -21.15 -4.85 -31.67
C PRO A 77 -20.21 -3.63 -31.62
N GLY A 78 -19.71 -3.18 -32.78
CA GLY A 78 -18.91 -1.95 -32.85
C GLY A 78 -19.77 -0.68 -32.70
N ALA A 79 -19.20 0.39 -32.14
CA ALA A 79 -19.89 1.67 -31.91
C ALA A 79 -20.50 2.31 -33.19
N ASN A 80 -19.98 1.96 -34.37
CA ASN A 80 -20.44 2.42 -35.68
C ASN A 80 -21.31 1.40 -36.45
N SER A 81 -21.70 0.29 -35.81
CA SER A 81 -22.65 -0.66 -36.38
C SER A 81 -24.08 -0.14 -36.23
N SER A 82 -24.38 1.01 -36.84
CA SER A 82 -25.75 1.46 -37.01
C SER A 82 -26.48 0.49 -37.94
N LYS A 83 -27.50 -0.19 -37.38
CA LYS A 83 -28.66 -0.81 -38.06
C LYS A 83 -28.52 -1.00 -39.58
N VAL A 84 -27.63 -1.85 -40.05
CA VAL A 84 -27.60 -2.24 -41.47
C VAL A 84 -27.29 -3.73 -41.60
N ALA A 85 -28.28 -4.39 -42.21
CA ALA A 85 -28.25 -5.66 -42.90
C ALA A 85 -28.34 -6.95 -42.06
N THR A 86 -29.59 -7.32 -41.80
CA THR A 86 -30.11 -8.65 -42.13
C THR A 86 -29.62 -9.08 -43.52
N THR A 87 -28.41 -9.65 -43.60
CA THR A 87 -27.97 -10.42 -44.77
C THR A 87 -27.29 -11.69 -44.31
N THR A 88 -28.01 -12.76 -44.57
CA THR A 88 -27.68 -14.18 -44.55
C THR A 88 -26.25 -14.44 -45.04
N THR A 89 -25.29 -14.55 -44.11
CA THR A 89 -23.93 -15.06 -44.36
C THR A 89 -23.51 -15.82 -43.10
N PRO A 90 -22.93 -17.03 -43.20
CA PRO A 90 -23.00 -18.02 -42.13
C PRO A 90 -22.26 -17.57 -40.87
N ALA A 91 -22.93 -17.68 -39.71
CA ALA A 91 -22.51 -17.18 -38.41
C ALA A 91 -21.35 -17.97 -37.75
N LYS A 92 -20.79 -18.96 -38.45
CA LYS A 92 -19.66 -19.76 -38.02
C LYS A 92 -18.51 -19.62 -39.01
N SER A 93 -17.59 -18.69 -38.76
CA SER A 93 -16.32 -18.65 -39.47
C SER A 93 -15.26 -19.33 -38.62
N SER A 94 -14.64 -20.41 -39.14
CA SER A 94 -13.44 -20.97 -38.52
C SER A 94 -12.29 -20.00 -38.80
N MET A 95 -11.73 -19.39 -37.75
CA MET A 95 -10.50 -18.60 -37.90
C MET A 95 -9.35 -19.53 -38.27
N LYS A 96 -8.33 -19.00 -38.97
CA LYS A 96 -7.10 -19.74 -39.33
C LYS A 96 -6.42 -20.43 -38.13
N SER A 97 -6.71 -19.99 -36.90
CA SER A 97 -6.20 -20.53 -35.64
C SER A 97 -7.03 -21.69 -35.04
N GLY A 98 -8.10 -22.15 -35.70
CA GLY A 98 -8.96 -23.23 -35.19
C GLY A 98 -9.96 -22.80 -34.11
N LYS A 99 -10.10 -21.49 -33.86
CA LYS A 99 -11.06 -20.92 -32.90
C LYS A 99 -12.44 -20.72 -33.53
N GLU A 100 -13.49 -20.88 -32.72
CA GLU A 100 -14.87 -20.60 -33.13
C GLU A 100 -15.21 -19.13 -32.84
N LEU A 101 -15.88 -18.45 -33.78
CA LEU A 101 -16.28 -17.04 -33.65
C LEU A 101 -17.80 -16.89 -33.78
N TYR A 102 -18.40 -16.20 -32.82
CA TYR A 102 -19.82 -15.84 -32.75
C TYR A 102 -19.99 -14.33 -32.62
N ARG A 103 -21.22 -13.83 -32.82
CA ARG A 103 -21.55 -12.40 -32.67
C ARG A 103 -22.64 -12.20 -31.61
N LEU A 104 -22.42 -11.22 -30.73
CA LEU A 104 -23.36 -10.81 -29.71
C LEU A 104 -24.47 -9.92 -30.30
N THR A 105 -25.71 -10.15 -29.89
CA THR A 105 -26.90 -9.41 -30.31
C THR A 105 -27.74 -8.97 -29.11
N GLU A 106 -28.54 -7.91 -29.30
CA GLU A 106 -29.54 -7.51 -28.30
C GLU A 106 -30.63 -8.58 -28.25
N GLY A 107 -30.90 -9.12 -27.06
CA GLY A 107 -31.88 -10.19 -26.89
C GLY A 107 -33.30 -9.69 -27.21
N GLY A 108 -33.85 -10.12 -28.34
CA GLY A 108 -35.29 -10.06 -28.60
C GLY A 108 -35.95 -11.35 -28.11
N ASP A 109 -36.98 -11.23 -27.27
CA ASP A 109 -37.89 -12.35 -26.97
C ASP A 109 -38.61 -12.74 -28.27
N ASP A 110 -38.15 -13.80 -28.94
CA ASP A 110 -38.83 -14.38 -30.12
C ASP A 110 -39.87 -15.45 -29.72
N SER A 111 -40.37 -15.42 -28.48
CA SER A 111 -41.55 -16.19 -28.11
C SER A 111 -42.79 -15.40 -28.48
N GLY A 112 -43.37 -15.70 -29.64
CA GLY A 112 -44.63 -15.15 -30.16
C GLY A 112 -45.88 -15.47 -29.33
N HIS A 113 -45.88 -15.16 -28.04
CA HIS A 113 -47.05 -15.14 -27.18
C HIS A 113 -47.07 -13.85 -26.36
N SER A 114 -47.77 -12.86 -26.90
CA SER A 114 -48.32 -11.73 -26.16
C SER A 114 -49.25 -12.28 -25.08
N GLU A 115 -48.85 -12.23 -23.80
CA GLU A 115 -49.70 -11.79 -22.67
C GLU A 115 -48.83 -11.40 -21.44
N LEU A 116 -48.93 -10.12 -21.06
CA LEU A 116 -48.76 -9.54 -19.71
C LEU A 116 -47.62 -10.08 -18.81
N SER A 117 -46.43 -9.48 -18.91
CA SER A 117 -45.56 -9.29 -17.74
C SER A 117 -44.98 -7.86 -17.68
N HIS A 118 -45.42 -7.08 -16.70
CA HIS A 118 -44.95 -5.72 -16.41
C HIS A 118 -43.58 -5.68 -15.69
N ALA A 119 -42.67 -6.62 -15.99
CA ALA A 119 -41.38 -6.74 -15.30
C ALA A 119 -40.15 -6.85 -16.23
N ALA A 120 -40.31 -6.82 -17.55
CA ALA A 120 -39.23 -7.00 -18.53
C ALA A 120 -38.91 -5.75 -19.37
N SER A 121 -39.05 -4.55 -18.79
CA SER A 121 -38.53 -3.31 -19.39
C SER A 121 -37.46 -2.71 -18.49
N LEU A 122 -36.24 -3.26 -18.57
CA LEU A 122 -35.06 -2.72 -17.90
C LEU A 122 -33.93 -2.63 -18.93
N ALA A 123 -33.86 -1.45 -19.55
CA ALA A 123 -32.77 -0.89 -20.36
C ALA A 123 -32.32 -1.72 -21.57
N SER A 124 -32.42 -1.12 -22.76
CA SER A 124 -31.54 -1.44 -23.89
C SER A 124 -30.10 -1.36 -23.39
N GLN A 125 -29.49 -2.50 -23.07
CA GLN A 125 -28.11 -2.56 -22.61
C GLN A 125 -27.23 -2.24 -23.81
N ASP A 126 -26.48 -1.15 -23.72
CA ASP A 126 -25.47 -0.79 -24.72
C ASP A 126 -24.37 -1.85 -24.72
N LEU A 127 -24.53 -2.86 -25.59
CA LEU A 127 -23.64 -4.02 -25.70
C LEU A 127 -22.20 -3.60 -26.06
N THR A 128 -22.04 -2.43 -26.67
CA THR A 128 -20.72 -1.87 -27.04
C THR A 128 -19.87 -1.55 -25.80
N ARG A 129 -20.52 -1.31 -24.64
CA ARG A 129 -19.85 -0.98 -23.38
C ARG A 129 -19.48 -2.19 -22.54
N LEU A 130 -19.81 -3.40 -22.99
CA LEU A 130 -19.40 -4.62 -22.28
C LEU A 130 -17.87 -4.76 -22.37
N PRO A 131 -17.19 -5.00 -21.25
CA PRO A 131 -15.75 -5.13 -21.25
C PRO A 131 -15.31 -6.44 -21.90
N SER A 132 -14.18 -6.41 -22.59
CA SER A 132 -13.57 -7.62 -23.13
C SER A 132 -13.03 -8.50 -22.00
N GLY A 133 -13.11 -9.83 -22.12
CA GLY A 133 -12.68 -10.75 -21.06
C GLY A 133 -13.41 -12.09 -21.05
N PRO A 134 -13.32 -12.86 -19.94
CA PRO A 134 -13.91 -14.19 -19.84
C PRO A 134 -15.43 -14.11 -19.57
N TYR A 135 -16.24 -14.91 -20.24
CA TYR A 135 -17.68 -14.99 -20.06
C TYR A 135 -18.15 -16.44 -20.18
N PHE A 136 -19.41 -16.69 -19.81
CA PHE A 136 -20.10 -17.94 -20.07
C PHE A 136 -21.26 -17.73 -21.01
N LEU A 137 -21.46 -18.68 -21.92
CA LEU A 137 -22.74 -18.89 -22.60
C LEU A 137 -23.51 -20.00 -21.90
N GLN A 138 -24.72 -19.68 -21.43
CA GLN A 138 -25.71 -20.64 -20.96
C GLN A 138 -26.84 -20.69 -22.00
N GLY A 139 -26.82 -21.70 -22.87
CA GLY A 139 -27.59 -21.62 -24.12
C GLY A 139 -27.11 -20.43 -24.95
N PRO A 140 -28.01 -19.53 -25.42
CA PRO A 140 -27.59 -18.33 -26.14
C PRO A 140 -27.15 -17.18 -25.22
N ASP A 141 -27.37 -17.27 -23.91
CA ASP A 141 -27.28 -16.13 -23.00
C ASP A 141 -25.87 -15.92 -22.44
N LEU A 142 -25.40 -14.67 -22.51
CA LEU A 142 -24.07 -14.26 -22.05
C LEU A 142 -24.10 -13.81 -20.58
N HIS A 143 -23.19 -14.37 -19.79
CA HIS A 143 -23.03 -14.09 -18.35
C HIS A 143 -21.56 -13.86 -18.00
N GLN A 144 -21.27 -12.96 -17.07
CA GLN A 144 -19.88 -12.79 -16.59
C GLN A 144 -19.38 -14.04 -15.85
N ALA A 145 -18.13 -14.40 -16.11
CA ALA A 145 -17.39 -15.38 -15.33
C ALA A 145 -16.80 -14.75 -14.06
N TRP A 146 -17.09 -15.35 -12.91
CA TRP A 146 -16.53 -14.95 -11.60
C TRP A 146 -15.80 -16.14 -11.00
N ARG A 147 -14.52 -15.99 -10.63
CA ARG A 147 -13.78 -17.09 -10.00
C ARG A 147 -14.22 -17.24 -8.55
N ILE A 148 -14.39 -18.47 -8.10
CA ILE A 148 -14.71 -18.81 -6.72
C ILE A 148 -13.41 -19.16 -6.00
N TYR A 149 -13.12 -18.42 -4.93
CA TYR A 149 -12.02 -18.71 -4.00
C TYR A 149 -12.58 -19.24 -2.69
N ASP A 150 -11.91 -20.23 -2.11
CA ASP A 150 -12.26 -20.73 -0.78
C ASP A 150 -11.63 -19.84 0.31
N ASP A 151 -12.42 -19.45 1.30
CA ASP A 151 -11.99 -18.70 2.47
C ASP A 151 -11.36 -19.64 3.51
N THR A 152 -10.20 -20.21 3.17
CA THR A 152 -9.46 -21.17 4.00
C THR A 152 -9.05 -20.61 5.37
N ALA A 153 -8.92 -19.29 5.48
CA ALA A 153 -8.59 -18.57 6.71
C ALA A 153 -9.84 -18.15 7.52
N ASP A 154 -11.04 -18.43 7.04
CA ASP A 154 -12.32 -18.09 7.70
C ASP A 154 -12.41 -16.60 8.09
N ALA A 155 -11.92 -15.73 7.20
CA ALA A 155 -11.76 -14.30 7.39
C ALA A 155 -13.01 -13.50 7.02
N PHE A 156 -13.86 -14.04 6.15
CA PHE A 156 -15.09 -13.41 5.68
C PHE A 156 -16.29 -13.84 6.51
N ALA A 157 -17.11 -12.87 6.92
CA ALA A 157 -18.45 -13.14 7.40
C ALA A 157 -19.35 -13.57 6.24
N LEU A 158 -19.14 -12.97 5.06
CA LEU A 158 -19.93 -13.21 3.86
C LEU A 158 -19.19 -12.78 2.60
N GLY A 159 -19.12 -13.64 1.57
CA GLY A 159 -18.79 -13.24 0.19
C GLY A 159 -20.02 -12.64 -0.50
N ILE A 160 -19.85 -11.67 -1.40
CA ILE A 160 -20.99 -11.01 -2.06
C ILE A 160 -20.82 -10.92 -3.57
N VAL A 161 -21.96 -10.80 -4.26
CA VAL A 161 -22.03 -10.38 -5.67
C VAL A 161 -23.07 -9.28 -5.83
N PRO A 162 -22.88 -8.31 -6.73
CA PRO A 162 -23.93 -7.35 -7.05
C PRO A 162 -25.10 -8.06 -7.75
N GLU A 163 -26.33 -7.59 -7.56
CA GLU A 163 -27.46 -8.11 -8.34
C GLU A 163 -27.40 -7.65 -9.81
N ASN A 164 -26.75 -6.50 -10.05
CA ASN A 164 -26.52 -5.93 -11.38
C ASN A 164 -25.09 -5.37 -11.47
N VAL A 165 -24.28 -5.89 -12.40
CA VAL A 165 -22.87 -5.53 -12.62
C VAL A 165 -22.68 -4.24 -13.41
N THR A 166 -23.69 -3.80 -14.18
CA THR A 166 -23.62 -2.53 -14.94
C THR A 166 -24.13 -1.35 -14.11
N GLN A 167 -25.05 -1.59 -13.18
CA GLN A 167 -25.61 -0.59 -12.27
C GLN A 167 -25.73 -1.17 -10.86
N ILE A 168 -24.63 -1.13 -10.11
CA ILE A 168 -24.56 -1.69 -8.76
C ILE A 168 -25.41 -0.85 -7.80
N SER A 169 -26.49 -1.44 -7.29
CA SER A 169 -27.39 -0.81 -6.31
C SER A 169 -27.69 -1.69 -5.10
N SER A 170 -27.64 -3.01 -5.26
CA SER A 170 -27.82 -4.02 -4.20
C SER A 170 -26.93 -5.24 -4.45
N PHE A 171 -26.77 -6.02 -3.40
CA PHE A 171 -25.91 -7.19 -3.34
C PHE A 171 -26.69 -8.42 -2.92
N ARG A 172 -26.13 -9.57 -3.26
CA ARG A 172 -26.54 -10.89 -2.82
C ARG A 172 -25.41 -11.59 -2.10
N ALA A 173 -25.76 -12.36 -1.08
CA ALA A 173 -24.87 -13.27 -0.38
C ALA A 173 -24.41 -14.42 -1.30
N VAL A 174 -23.12 -14.71 -1.31
CA VAL A 174 -22.57 -15.94 -1.87
C VAL A 174 -22.70 -17.03 -0.81
N ASP A 175 -23.77 -17.80 -0.88
CA ASP A 175 -24.02 -18.94 0.00
C ASP A 175 -23.48 -20.24 -0.63
N LEU A 176 -22.17 -20.25 -0.85
CA LEU A 176 -21.44 -21.37 -1.44
C LEU A 176 -20.35 -21.81 -0.47
N LEU A 177 -20.16 -23.13 -0.41
CA LEU A 177 -19.06 -23.76 0.32
C LEU A 177 -18.02 -24.30 -0.65
N SER A 178 -16.79 -24.48 -0.15
CA SER A 178 -15.75 -25.30 -0.74
C SER A 178 -16.30 -26.70 -1.04
N GLU A 179 -15.68 -27.44 -1.98
CA GLU A 179 -16.12 -28.81 -2.32
C GLU A 179 -16.13 -29.76 -1.11
N SER A 180 -15.20 -29.57 -0.16
CA SER A 180 -15.15 -30.32 1.10
C SER A 180 -16.20 -29.90 2.12
N GLY A 181 -16.94 -28.82 1.88
CA GLY A 181 -17.82 -28.17 2.85
C GLY A 181 -17.10 -27.45 4.00
N ALA A 182 -15.77 -27.43 4.02
CA ALA A 182 -14.98 -26.91 5.14
C ALA A 182 -14.91 -25.38 5.21
N HIS A 183 -15.01 -24.70 4.06
CA HIS A 183 -14.81 -23.26 3.97
C HIS A 183 -15.96 -22.59 3.23
N ARG A 184 -16.26 -21.34 3.60
CA ARG A 184 -17.11 -20.47 2.78
C ARG A 184 -16.36 -20.10 1.50
N SER A 185 -17.08 -19.73 0.46
CA SER A 185 -16.46 -19.25 -0.77
C SER A 185 -16.74 -17.78 -1.05
N VAL A 186 -15.77 -17.11 -1.68
CA VAL A 186 -15.85 -15.72 -2.14
C VAL A 186 -15.78 -15.72 -3.67
N ALA A 187 -16.81 -15.19 -4.31
CA ALA A 187 -16.83 -14.99 -5.75
C ALA A 187 -16.15 -13.66 -6.11
N VAL A 188 -15.27 -13.68 -7.11
CA VAL A 188 -14.44 -12.55 -7.48
C VAL A 188 -14.51 -12.32 -9.00
N PRO A 189 -14.80 -11.09 -9.46
CA PRO A 189 -14.89 -10.80 -10.89
C PRO A 189 -13.52 -10.69 -11.55
N SER A 190 -13.47 -10.94 -12.87
CA SER A 190 -12.27 -10.69 -13.68
C SER A 190 -11.79 -9.24 -13.56
N ARG A 191 -10.46 -9.04 -13.50
CA ARG A 191 -9.84 -7.70 -13.54
C ARG A 191 -10.08 -7.01 -14.88
N LEU A 192 -10.37 -7.76 -15.93
CA LEU A 192 -10.58 -7.27 -17.29
C LEU A 192 -11.93 -6.55 -17.44
N TYR A 193 -12.87 -6.76 -16.52
CA TYR A 193 -14.17 -6.09 -16.59
C TYR A 193 -14.14 -4.60 -16.24
N PHE A 194 -13.00 -4.10 -15.75
CA PHE A 194 -12.89 -2.75 -15.23
C PHE A 194 -11.94 -1.94 -16.09
N PRO A 195 -12.29 -0.69 -16.41
CA PRO A 195 -11.40 0.20 -17.13
C PRO A 195 -10.14 0.47 -16.30
N HIS A 196 -9.08 0.94 -16.96
CA HIS A 196 -7.90 1.43 -16.26
C HIS A 196 -8.26 2.55 -15.28
N MET A 197 -7.50 2.62 -14.18
CA MET A 197 -7.66 3.68 -13.18
C MET A 197 -7.53 5.05 -13.84
N SER A 198 -8.44 5.96 -13.50
CA SER A 198 -8.47 7.36 -13.94
C SER A 198 -8.52 8.30 -12.73
N GLU A 199 -8.44 9.61 -12.95
CA GLU A 199 -8.61 10.60 -11.87
C GLU A 199 -10.00 10.50 -11.21
N GLU A 200 -11.05 10.24 -12.00
CA GLU A 200 -12.42 10.07 -11.50
C GLU A 200 -12.64 8.73 -10.79
N LYS A 201 -11.99 7.67 -11.27
CA LYS A 201 -12.07 6.31 -10.71
C LYS A 201 -10.68 5.80 -10.32
N PRO A 202 -10.05 6.38 -9.30
CA PRO A 202 -8.68 6.04 -8.92
C PRO A 202 -8.55 4.64 -8.31
N LEU A 203 -9.67 3.99 -7.99
CA LEU A 203 -9.74 2.64 -7.46
C LEU A 203 -10.34 1.63 -8.44
N SER A 204 -10.49 2.00 -9.73
CA SER A 204 -11.09 1.15 -10.76
C SER A 204 -10.52 -0.28 -10.75
N GLY A 205 -11.39 -1.26 -10.55
CA GLY A 205 -11.05 -2.69 -10.57
C GLY A 205 -10.31 -3.22 -9.34
N LEU A 206 -10.00 -2.37 -8.35
CA LEU A 206 -9.39 -2.84 -7.10
C LEU A 206 -10.41 -3.61 -6.27
N ARG A 207 -10.15 -4.90 -6.07
CA ARG A 207 -10.93 -5.77 -5.20
C ARG A 207 -10.66 -5.42 -3.74
N VAL A 208 -11.70 -5.03 -3.02
CA VAL A 208 -11.64 -4.60 -1.63
C VAL A 208 -12.66 -5.34 -0.77
N ALA A 209 -12.35 -5.48 0.52
CA ALA A 209 -13.28 -5.98 1.52
C ALA A 209 -13.61 -4.89 2.55
N VAL A 210 -14.86 -4.87 3.00
CA VAL A 210 -15.34 -3.97 4.05
C VAL A 210 -15.62 -4.78 5.33
N PRO A 211 -15.61 -4.17 6.53
CA PRO A 211 -15.97 -4.90 7.75
C PRO A 211 -17.47 -5.22 7.77
N ASP A 212 -17.86 -6.27 8.47
CA ASP A 212 -19.27 -6.71 8.55
C ASP A 212 -20.23 -5.65 9.10
N SER A 213 -19.73 -4.68 9.87
CA SER A 213 -20.51 -3.53 10.34
C SER A 213 -20.93 -2.56 9.22
N VAL A 214 -20.26 -2.55 8.08
CA VAL A 214 -20.61 -1.69 6.93
C VAL A 214 -21.80 -2.32 6.21
N ALA A 215 -22.96 -1.68 6.33
CA ALA A 215 -24.18 -2.16 5.69
C ALA A 215 -24.06 -2.10 4.15
N LEU A 216 -24.50 -3.17 3.49
CA LEU A 216 -24.60 -3.26 2.05
C LEU A 216 -26.01 -3.70 1.72
N LYS A 217 -26.72 -2.92 0.88
CA LYS A 217 -28.11 -3.19 0.54
C LYS A 217 -28.27 -4.61 -0.01
N GLY A 218 -29.22 -5.39 0.52
CA GLY A 218 -29.50 -6.75 0.07
C GLY A 218 -28.76 -7.87 0.81
N VAL A 219 -27.84 -7.56 1.72
CA VAL A 219 -27.15 -8.56 2.56
C VAL A 219 -27.22 -8.20 4.06
N PRO A 220 -27.26 -9.19 4.97
CA PRO A 220 -27.35 -8.96 6.41
C PRO A 220 -25.99 -8.57 7.01
N THR A 221 -26.01 -7.96 8.19
CA THR A 221 -24.84 -7.70 9.05
C THR A 221 -24.97 -8.50 10.34
N SER A 222 -23.93 -9.22 10.73
CA SER A 222 -23.95 -10.18 11.84
C SER A 222 -23.31 -9.67 13.14
N LEU A 223 -22.28 -8.81 13.04
CA LEU A 223 -21.45 -8.32 14.15
C LEU A 223 -20.88 -9.43 15.03
N SER A 224 -20.70 -10.62 14.45
CA SER A 224 -20.31 -11.85 15.13
C SER A 224 -21.19 -12.18 16.34
N SER A 225 -22.48 -11.89 16.25
CA SER A 225 -23.45 -12.00 17.35
C SER A 225 -24.68 -12.78 16.91
N ARG A 226 -24.95 -13.91 17.57
CA ARG A 226 -26.18 -14.69 17.32
C ARG A 226 -27.43 -13.93 17.76
N ALA A 227 -27.33 -13.21 18.87
CA ALA A 227 -28.43 -12.39 19.39
C ALA A 227 -28.76 -11.22 18.45
N TRP A 228 -27.74 -10.65 17.80
CA TRP A 228 -27.95 -9.64 16.75
C TRP A 228 -28.69 -10.23 15.57
N ARG A 229 -28.19 -11.35 15.01
CA ARG A 229 -28.79 -12.02 13.85
C ARG A 229 -30.23 -12.48 14.10
N SER A 230 -30.60 -12.85 15.32
CA SER A 230 -31.97 -13.27 15.61
C SER A 230 -32.97 -12.11 15.69
N LEU A 231 -32.50 -10.89 15.95
CA LEU A 231 -33.34 -9.69 16.01
C LEU A 231 -33.37 -8.94 14.66
N VAL A 232 -32.22 -8.87 13.99
CA VAL A 232 -32.05 -8.20 12.70
C VAL A 232 -31.70 -9.25 11.64
N PRO A 233 -32.63 -10.17 11.30
CA PRO A 233 -32.35 -11.25 10.37
C PRO A 233 -32.36 -10.80 8.90
N SER A 234 -32.92 -9.63 8.60
CA SER A 234 -33.14 -9.18 7.23
C SER A 234 -31.89 -8.52 6.62
N ALA A 235 -31.81 -8.61 5.30
CA ALA A 235 -30.90 -7.82 4.50
C ALA A 235 -31.01 -6.32 4.82
N ALA A 236 -29.90 -5.60 4.76
CA ALA A 236 -29.94 -4.15 4.90
C ALA A 236 -30.73 -3.50 3.75
N ASP A 237 -31.50 -2.46 4.05
CA ASP A 237 -32.28 -1.71 3.05
C ASP A 237 -31.44 -0.69 2.27
N THR A 238 -30.31 -0.27 2.84
CA THR A 238 -29.42 0.75 2.28
C THR A 238 -27.96 0.32 2.35
N THR A 239 -27.15 0.91 1.48
CA THR A 239 -25.70 0.75 1.47
C THR A 239 -25.07 1.93 2.19
N ALA A 240 -24.17 1.66 3.14
CA ALA A 240 -23.50 2.68 3.95
C ALA A 240 -22.65 3.64 3.10
N ALA A 241 -22.47 4.86 3.58
CA ALA A 241 -21.78 5.94 2.85
C ALA A 241 -20.33 5.57 2.47
N LEU A 242 -19.61 4.85 3.34
CA LEU A 242 -18.25 4.36 3.06
C LEU A 242 -18.23 3.42 1.85
N ALA A 243 -19.16 2.47 1.79
CA ALA A 243 -19.26 1.53 0.67
C ALA A 243 -19.69 2.23 -0.63
N GLN A 244 -20.64 3.17 -0.54
CA GLN A 244 -21.03 4.01 -1.68
C GLN A 244 -19.84 4.79 -2.24
N ARG A 245 -19.03 5.40 -1.37
CA ARG A 245 -17.84 6.14 -1.77
C ARG A 245 -16.81 5.24 -2.45
N LEU A 246 -16.53 4.07 -1.89
CA LEU A 246 -15.62 3.09 -2.51
C LEU A 246 -16.06 2.69 -3.92
N MET A 247 -17.35 2.37 -4.11
CA MET A 247 -17.90 2.04 -5.42
C MET A 247 -17.85 3.23 -6.39
N GLY A 248 -18.14 4.44 -5.91
CA GLY A 248 -18.04 5.66 -6.70
C GLY A 248 -16.63 5.91 -7.24
N LEU A 249 -15.60 5.58 -6.45
CA LEU A 249 -14.18 5.64 -6.84
C LEU A 249 -13.73 4.47 -7.73
N GLY A 250 -14.63 3.53 -8.05
CA GLY A 250 -14.36 2.38 -8.93
C GLY A 250 -13.91 1.09 -8.22
N ALA A 251 -13.88 1.06 -6.88
CA ALA A 251 -13.49 -0.14 -6.14
C ALA A 251 -14.57 -1.24 -6.21
N VAL A 252 -14.14 -2.49 -6.17
CA VAL A 252 -14.99 -3.68 -6.27
C VAL A 252 -15.09 -4.33 -4.90
N ILE A 253 -16.25 -4.20 -4.25
CA ILE A 253 -16.47 -4.83 -2.94
C ILE A 253 -16.81 -6.31 -3.15
N VAL A 254 -15.94 -7.21 -2.69
CA VAL A 254 -16.07 -8.67 -2.91
C VAL A 254 -16.63 -9.43 -1.70
N GLY A 255 -16.64 -8.79 -0.53
CA GLY A 255 -17.19 -9.41 0.67
C GLY A 255 -17.10 -8.55 1.92
N LYS A 256 -17.75 -9.05 2.97
CA LYS A 256 -17.72 -8.51 4.32
C LYS A 256 -16.81 -9.37 5.20
N THR A 257 -15.82 -8.73 5.82
CA THR A 257 -14.84 -9.39 6.70
C THR A 257 -15.33 -9.45 8.14
N LYS A 258 -14.97 -10.51 8.85
CA LYS A 258 -15.36 -10.69 10.26
C LYS A 258 -14.73 -9.61 11.14
N SER A 259 -15.49 -9.13 12.10
CA SER A 259 -14.99 -8.45 13.30
C SER A 259 -15.20 -9.37 14.50
N SER A 260 -14.46 -9.19 15.60
CA SER A 260 -14.84 -9.86 16.85
C SER A 260 -16.21 -9.38 17.35
N HIS A 261 -16.79 -10.00 18.37
CA HIS A 261 -18.14 -9.66 18.85
C HIS A 261 -18.31 -8.15 19.06
N PHE A 262 -19.17 -7.51 18.28
CA PHE A 262 -19.36 -6.05 18.29
C PHE A 262 -18.05 -5.24 18.16
N ALA A 263 -17.06 -5.76 17.41
CA ALA A 263 -15.70 -5.25 17.24
C ALA A 263 -14.89 -5.07 18.54
N SER A 264 -15.32 -5.69 19.64
CA SER A 264 -14.89 -5.39 21.01
C SER A 264 -14.59 -6.66 21.83
N GLY A 265 -15.31 -7.75 21.56
CA GLY A 265 -15.10 -9.07 22.16
C GLY A 265 -13.73 -9.66 21.80
N ARG A 266 -13.25 -10.56 22.64
CA ARG A 266 -11.94 -11.22 22.49
C ARG A 266 -12.07 -12.75 22.53
N GLU A 267 -13.26 -13.26 22.78
CA GLU A 267 -13.52 -14.65 23.11
C GLU A 267 -13.92 -15.49 21.88
N TRP A 268 -14.64 -14.91 20.91
CA TRP A 268 -15.12 -15.62 19.71
C TRP A 268 -16.03 -16.81 20.04
N ILE A 269 -17.07 -16.55 20.84
CA ILE A 269 -18.03 -17.56 21.33
C ILE A 269 -19.10 -17.87 20.29
N ASP A 270 -19.66 -16.83 19.67
CA ASP A 270 -20.78 -16.97 18.72
C ASP A 270 -20.31 -17.28 17.28
N GLU A 271 -19.06 -16.94 16.96
CA GLU A 271 -18.41 -17.17 15.67
C GLU A 271 -17.00 -17.67 15.90
N HIS A 272 -16.47 -18.48 14.98
CA HIS A 272 -15.09 -18.93 15.05
C HIS A 272 -14.12 -17.83 14.60
N ALA A 273 -13.03 -17.63 15.36
CA ALA A 273 -12.03 -16.63 15.04
C ALA A 273 -11.26 -16.99 13.74
N PRO A 274 -11.01 -16.01 12.84
CA PRO A 274 -10.19 -16.21 11.65
C PRO A 274 -8.81 -16.80 11.98
N TRP A 275 -8.27 -17.59 11.05
CA TRP A 275 -6.94 -18.20 11.14
C TRP A 275 -5.91 -17.31 10.47
N SER A 276 -5.20 -16.50 11.26
CA SER A 276 -4.10 -15.70 10.69
C SER A 276 -3.02 -16.63 10.15
N PRO A 277 -2.54 -16.45 8.92
CA PRO A 277 -1.52 -17.34 8.37
C PRO A 277 -0.14 -17.05 8.96
N ARG A 278 0.03 -15.97 9.74
CA ARG A 278 1.32 -15.51 10.26
C ARG A 278 1.85 -16.44 11.34
N ALA A 279 3.18 -16.55 11.39
CA ALA A 279 3.89 -17.36 12.38
C ALA A 279 3.38 -18.81 12.39
N ASP A 280 3.02 -19.36 13.54
CA ASP A 280 2.51 -20.73 13.66
C ASP A 280 1.05 -20.93 13.19
N GLY A 281 0.33 -19.87 12.84
CA GLY A 281 -1.08 -19.95 12.47
C GLY A 281 -2.08 -19.95 13.64
N TYR A 282 -1.59 -19.97 14.89
CA TYR A 282 -2.41 -20.03 16.11
C TYR A 282 -2.38 -18.74 16.93
N GLN A 283 -1.93 -17.65 16.31
CA GLN A 283 -1.97 -16.33 16.91
C GLN A 283 -3.41 -15.85 17.08
N ARG A 284 -3.71 -15.24 18.22
CA ARG A 284 -5.00 -14.66 18.55
C ARG A 284 -5.25 -13.42 17.69
N VAL A 285 -6.43 -13.36 17.10
CA VAL A 285 -6.94 -12.21 16.34
C VAL A 285 -8.14 -11.62 17.09
N ILE A 286 -8.23 -10.29 17.20
CA ILE A 286 -9.28 -9.59 17.95
C ILE A 286 -9.65 -8.26 17.28
N GLY A 287 -10.77 -7.69 17.71
CA GLY A 287 -11.18 -6.34 17.35
C GLY A 287 -11.85 -6.23 15.98
N GLY A 288 -12.12 -4.99 15.57
CA GLY A 288 -12.79 -4.67 14.30
C GLY A 288 -11.99 -5.01 13.04
N ALA A 289 -10.67 -5.16 13.15
CA ALA A 289 -9.78 -5.39 12.02
C ALA A 289 -9.40 -6.88 11.79
N ALA A 290 -9.88 -7.80 12.64
CA ALA A 290 -9.44 -9.19 12.64
C ALA A 290 -9.59 -9.89 11.28
N GLY A 291 -10.80 -9.91 10.70
CA GLY A 291 -11.03 -10.54 9.40
C GLY A 291 -10.34 -9.82 8.25
N ALA A 292 -10.35 -8.49 8.25
CA ALA A 292 -9.69 -7.68 7.21
C ALA A 292 -8.18 -7.92 7.17
N GLY A 293 -7.53 -7.97 8.33
CA GLY A 293 -6.10 -8.25 8.44
C GLY A 293 -5.74 -9.68 8.06
N VAL A 294 -6.53 -10.67 8.49
CA VAL A 294 -6.32 -12.07 8.08
C VAL A 294 -6.53 -12.24 6.58
N ALA A 295 -7.60 -11.68 6.00
CA ALA A 295 -7.87 -11.80 4.57
C ALA A 295 -6.72 -11.26 3.71
N LEU A 296 -6.16 -10.10 4.06
CA LEU A 296 -5.01 -9.53 3.35
C LEU A 296 -3.73 -10.33 3.53
N ALA A 297 -3.51 -10.91 4.71
CA ALA A 297 -2.36 -11.77 4.96
C ALA A 297 -2.49 -13.13 4.25
N SER A 298 -3.70 -13.60 3.94
CA SER A 298 -3.94 -14.91 3.33
C SER A 298 -4.11 -14.87 1.81
N TYR A 299 -4.76 -13.85 1.25
CA TYR A 299 -5.30 -13.91 -0.11
C TYR A 299 -4.69 -12.87 -1.06
N GLU A 300 -3.86 -13.32 -1.99
CA GLU A 300 -3.19 -12.45 -2.97
C GLU A 300 -4.18 -11.68 -3.88
N TRP A 301 -5.32 -12.30 -4.21
CA TRP A 301 -6.33 -11.70 -5.07
C TRP A 301 -7.04 -10.48 -4.46
N LEU A 302 -6.94 -10.27 -3.14
CA LEU A 302 -7.50 -9.12 -2.42
C LEU A 302 -6.45 -7.99 -2.32
N ALA A 303 -6.80 -6.78 -2.79
CA ALA A 303 -5.86 -5.67 -2.88
C ALA A 303 -5.80 -4.81 -1.61
N ALA A 304 -6.96 -4.56 -0.99
CA ALA A 304 -7.08 -3.81 0.25
C ALA A 304 -8.29 -4.28 1.07
N ALA A 305 -8.25 -4.02 2.38
CA ALA A 305 -9.36 -4.28 3.27
C ALA A 305 -9.47 -3.14 4.29
N LEU A 306 -10.72 -2.83 4.64
CA LEU A 306 -11.04 -1.77 5.59
C LEU A 306 -11.53 -2.38 6.91
N ALA A 307 -11.39 -1.60 7.98
CA ALA A 307 -11.94 -1.89 9.28
C ALA A 307 -12.56 -0.62 9.89
N VAL A 308 -13.47 -0.79 10.85
CA VAL A 308 -13.88 0.30 11.74
C VAL A 308 -13.09 0.12 13.03
N GLU A 309 -12.32 1.14 13.40
CA GLU A 309 -11.34 1.06 14.47
C GLU A 309 -11.82 1.75 15.75
N GLY A 310 -11.88 0.99 16.84
CA GLY A 310 -12.16 1.46 18.19
C GLY A 310 -10.90 1.57 19.06
N ILE A 311 -11.06 1.36 20.37
CA ILE A 311 -9.98 1.50 21.36
C ILE A 311 -8.93 0.37 21.31
N ASP A 312 -9.26 -0.80 20.75
CA ASP A 312 -8.34 -1.95 20.65
C ASP A 312 -7.34 -1.83 19.47
N GLY A 313 -7.53 -0.85 18.58
CA GLY A 313 -6.65 -0.58 17.43
C GLY A 313 -6.75 -1.60 16.28
N LEU A 314 -5.90 -1.44 15.26
CA LEU A 314 -5.89 -2.29 14.04
C LEU A 314 -5.22 -3.67 14.21
N GLY A 315 -4.77 -4.01 15.42
CA GLY A 315 -4.08 -5.27 15.69
C GLY A 315 -2.68 -5.36 15.06
N HIS A 316 -1.77 -6.09 15.72
CA HIS A 316 -0.38 -6.29 15.26
C HIS A 316 -0.13 -7.68 14.67
N ALA A 317 -1.12 -8.56 14.70
CA ALA A 317 -0.97 -9.97 14.36
C ALA A 317 -0.76 -10.22 12.85
N HIS A 318 -1.12 -9.25 12.00
CA HIS A 318 -1.21 -9.47 10.56
C HIS A 318 0.02 -9.03 9.77
N ALA A 319 0.94 -8.26 10.40
CA ALA A 319 2.16 -7.75 9.76
C ALA A 319 1.87 -6.97 8.46
N LEU A 320 0.86 -6.09 8.48
CA LEU A 320 0.44 -5.27 7.33
C LEU A 320 0.77 -3.79 7.56
N PHE A 321 0.92 -3.05 6.47
CA PHE A 321 0.94 -1.59 6.54
C PHE A 321 -0.48 -1.08 6.80
N SER A 322 -0.62 -0.12 7.72
CA SER A 322 -1.94 0.37 8.12
C SER A 322 -1.98 1.86 8.42
N LEU A 323 -3.13 2.47 8.17
CA LEU A 323 -3.46 3.83 8.55
C LEU A 323 -4.74 3.81 9.39
N ARG A 324 -4.65 4.30 10.63
CA ARG A 324 -5.78 4.83 11.39
C ARG A 324 -6.04 6.24 10.89
N SER A 325 -7.21 6.53 10.33
CA SER A 325 -7.49 7.89 9.86
C SER A 325 -7.95 8.81 10.99
N THR A 326 -7.94 10.12 10.72
CA THR A 326 -8.58 11.13 11.57
C THR A 326 -10.08 10.82 11.68
N PRO A 327 -10.67 10.79 12.89
CA PRO A 327 -12.10 10.57 13.06
C PRO A 327 -12.94 11.56 12.22
N ALA A 328 -14.03 11.06 11.65
CA ALA A 328 -14.93 11.80 10.75
C ALA A 328 -14.33 12.28 9.40
N SER A 329 -13.10 11.86 9.04
CA SER A 329 -12.53 12.10 7.70
C SER A 329 -13.31 11.44 6.56
N VAL A 330 -14.00 10.35 6.86
CA VAL A 330 -14.93 9.68 5.95
C VAL A 330 -16.24 9.44 6.68
N SER A 331 -17.37 9.70 6.01
CA SER A 331 -18.68 9.45 6.59
C SER A 331 -18.88 7.95 6.84
N LEU A 332 -19.23 7.62 8.08
CA LEU A 332 -19.58 6.26 8.52
C LEU A 332 -21.10 6.06 8.61
N ASN A 333 -21.90 6.98 8.07
CA ASN A 333 -23.36 6.88 8.06
C ASN A 333 -23.84 5.58 7.41
N GLY A 334 -24.81 4.92 8.05
CA GLY A 334 -25.32 3.62 7.63
C GLY A 334 -24.43 2.44 8.00
N THR A 335 -23.28 2.66 8.65
CA THR A 335 -22.56 1.57 9.32
C THR A 335 -23.37 1.15 10.54
N GLN A 336 -23.73 -0.12 10.62
CA GLN A 336 -24.47 -0.67 11.73
C GLN A 336 -23.63 -0.49 13.00
N THR A 337 -24.27 0.00 14.07
CA THR A 337 -23.63 0.26 15.36
C THR A 337 -22.56 1.35 15.31
N LEU A 338 -22.87 2.46 14.65
CA LEU A 338 -22.24 3.74 14.91
C LEU A 338 -23.36 4.77 14.98
N THR A 339 -23.63 5.32 16.16
CA THR A 339 -24.43 6.54 16.24
C THR A 339 -23.61 7.68 15.64
N THR A 340 -24.28 8.70 15.09
CA THR A 340 -23.67 9.92 14.55
C THR A 340 -22.84 10.72 15.56
N GLU A 341 -22.73 10.25 16.81
CA GLU A 341 -22.16 10.95 17.96
C GLU A 341 -20.78 10.41 18.39
N ARG A 342 -20.26 9.33 17.80
CA ARG A 342 -18.94 8.80 18.18
C ARG A 342 -17.79 9.68 17.70
N LEU A 343 -17.22 10.42 18.64
CA LEU A 343 -16.11 11.35 18.42
C LEU A 343 -14.77 10.67 18.02
N TYR A 344 -14.63 9.37 18.25
CA TYR A 344 -13.34 8.66 18.22
C TYR A 344 -13.25 7.52 17.21
N ASP A 345 -14.38 7.05 16.70
CA ASP A 345 -14.39 5.94 15.74
C ASP A 345 -13.96 6.44 14.36
N THR A 346 -13.20 5.58 13.68
CA THR A 346 -12.52 5.96 12.45
C THR A 346 -12.36 4.76 11.53
N ILE A 347 -11.93 5.00 10.30
CA ILE A 347 -11.58 3.92 9.37
C ILE A 347 -10.13 3.50 9.59
N GLY A 348 -9.95 2.19 9.67
CA GLY A 348 -8.67 1.52 9.52
C GLY A 348 -8.48 1.10 8.08
N LEU A 349 -7.42 1.57 7.43
CA LEU A 349 -7.00 1.11 6.12
C LEU A 349 -5.81 0.17 6.27
N MET A 350 -5.83 -0.98 5.59
CA MET A 350 -4.74 -1.94 5.59
C MET A 350 -4.38 -2.36 4.16
N SER A 351 -3.09 -2.57 3.92
CA SER A 351 -2.58 -3.12 2.66
C SER A 351 -1.29 -3.90 2.86
N ARG A 352 -1.00 -4.81 1.93
CA ARG A 352 0.29 -5.50 1.84
C ARG A 352 1.41 -4.60 1.31
N THR A 353 1.08 -3.45 0.70
CA THR A 353 2.09 -2.55 0.13
C THR A 353 1.87 -1.12 0.56
N MET A 354 2.95 -0.34 0.70
CA MET A 354 2.82 1.10 0.97
C MET A 354 2.19 1.85 -0.19
N ALA A 355 2.52 1.48 -1.43
CA ALA A 355 1.89 2.08 -2.60
C ALA A 355 0.38 1.82 -2.64
N GLY A 356 -0.06 0.61 -2.31
CA GLY A 356 -1.47 0.24 -2.22
C GLY A 356 -2.20 1.01 -1.10
N LEU A 357 -1.59 1.10 0.09
CA LEU A 357 -2.15 1.88 1.19
C LEU A 357 -2.28 3.36 0.82
N SER A 358 -1.22 3.96 0.25
CA SER A 358 -1.25 5.35 -0.24
C SER A 358 -2.36 5.56 -1.26
N ARG A 359 -2.51 4.68 -2.25
CA ARG A 359 -3.54 4.82 -3.27
C ARG A 359 -4.95 4.85 -2.68
N VAL A 360 -5.26 3.87 -1.82
CA VAL A 360 -6.59 3.78 -1.19
C VAL A 360 -6.83 4.96 -0.25
N ALA A 361 -5.84 5.34 0.56
CA ALA A 361 -5.95 6.49 1.46
C ALA A 361 -6.12 7.81 0.70
N SER A 362 -5.31 8.09 -0.33
CA SER A 362 -5.44 9.30 -1.14
C SER A 362 -6.80 9.38 -1.81
N ALA A 363 -7.31 8.30 -2.38
CA ALA A 363 -8.63 8.29 -3.00
C ALA A 363 -9.77 8.52 -1.98
N LEU A 364 -9.67 7.93 -0.79
CA LEU A 364 -10.70 8.02 0.25
C LEU A 364 -10.61 9.26 1.13
N LEU A 365 -9.48 9.96 1.20
CA LEU A 365 -9.31 11.07 2.13
C LEU A 365 -9.25 12.42 1.40
N THR A 366 -8.95 12.44 0.11
CA THR A 366 -9.00 13.67 -0.70
C THR A 366 -10.45 14.11 -0.89
N SER A 367 -10.74 15.40 -0.61
CA SER A 367 -12.07 15.98 -0.81
C SER A 367 -12.34 16.22 -2.30
N SER A 368 -13.59 16.06 -2.73
CA SER A 368 -14.04 16.32 -4.11
C SER A 368 -13.89 17.78 -4.56
N ASN A 369 -13.64 18.71 -3.63
CA ASN A 369 -13.56 20.15 -3.91
C ASN A 369 -12.13 20.66 -4.19
N GLY A 370 -11.17 19.78 -4.50
CA GLY A 370 -9.92 20.19 -5.16
C GLY A 370 -9.00 21.12 -4.37
N SER A 371 -9.13 21.27 -3.05
CA SER A 371 -8.03 21.83 -2.26
C SER A 371 -6.90 20.81 -2.26
N GLY A 372 -5.93 21.02 -3.15
CA GLY A 372 -4.75 20.18 -3.28
C GLY A 372 -3.96 20.17 -1.98
N ASP A 373 -4.21 19.19 -1.13
CA ASP A 373 -3.33 18.85 -0.02
C ASP A 373 -2.11 18.14 -0.62
N ASN A 374 -1.22 18.92 -1.24
CA ASN A 374 0.13 18.43 -1.47
C ASN A 374 0.69 18.00 -0.11
N PRO A 375 1.01 16.70 0.08
CA PRO A 375 1.45 16.20 1.36
C PRO A 375 2.68 16.99 1.82
N SER A 376 2.55 17.70 2.95
CA SER A 376 3.65 18.51 3.47
C SER A 376 4.58 17.65 4.32
N LEU A 377 5.87 17.95 4.30
CA LEU A 377 6.83 17.29 5.17
C LEU A 377 6.74 17.84 6.60
N PRO A 378 6.97 17.02 7.64
CA PRO A 378 7.01 17.50 9.00
C PRO A 378 8.21 18.44 9.17
N ARG A 379 8.09 19.43 10.06
CA ARG A 379 9.23 20.29 10.45
C ARG A 379 9.94 19.81 11.69
N ARG A 380 9.36 18.83 12.39
CA ARG A 380 9.88 18.32 13.65
C ARG A 380 9.43 16.88 13.86
N ILE A 381 10.33 16.09 14.47
CA ILE A 381 10.02 14.74 14.93
C ILE A 381 10.11 14.70 16.44
N VAL A 382 9.11 14.14 17.10
CA VAL A 382 9.04 13.96 18.55
C VAL A 382 8.91 12.47 18.87
N TYR A 383 9.67 12.01 19.86
CA TYR A 383 9.57 10.65 20.40
C TYR A 383 9.28 10.71 21.90
N PRO A 384 8.05 10.39 22.34
CA PRO A 384 7.71 10.31 23.75
C PRO A 384 8.37 9.07 24.38
N ILE A 385 9.34 9.27 25.27
CA ILE A 385 10.16 8.17 25.85
C ILE A 385 9.43 7.39 26.95
N ASP A 386 8.44 8.02 27.57
CA ASP A 386 7.62 7.47 28.65
C ASP A 386 6.21 7.09 28.18
N ALA A 387 5.96 7.13 26.87
CA ALA A 387 4.83 6.42 26.28
C ALA A 387 5.12 4.91 26.41
N GLU A 388 4.27 4.21 27.16
CA GLU A 388 4.52 2.82 27.58
C GLU A 388 4.82 1.88 26.40
N ALA A 389 6.03 1.30 26.39
CA ALA A 389 6.39 0.16 25.56
C ALA A 389 7.44 -0.72 26.28
N PRO A 390 7.41 -2.05 26.12
CA PRO A 390 8.45 -2.95 26.64
C PRO A 390 9.85 -2.51 26.20
N GLU A 391 10.85 -2.64 27.09
CA GLU A 391 12.24 -2.19 26.85
C GLU A 391 12.83 -2.72 25.53
N ASP A 392 12.51 -3.95 25.17
CA ASP A 392 13.00 -4.58 23.93
C ASP A 392 12.45 -3.88 22.69
N ASN A 393 11.18 -3.44 22.71
CA ASN A 393 10.59 -2.67 21.61
C ASN A 393 11.20 -1.26 21.52
N GLN A 394 11.62 -0.67 22.64
CA GLN A 394 12.33 0.63 22.63
C GLN A 394 13.70 0.54 21.96
N LYS A 395 14.44 -0.57 22.16
CA LYS A 395 15.71 -0.81 21.47
C LYS A 395 15.49 -0.95 19.96
N LEU A 396 14.42 -1.63 19.56
CA LEU A 396 14.05 -1.86 18.16
C LEU A 396 13.41 -0.65 17.48
N ALA A 397 12.95 0.35 18.22
CA ALA A 397 12.55 1.65 17.67
C ALA A 397 13.75 2.45 17.13
N SER A 398 14.98 2.15 17.58
CA SER A 398 16.18 2.92 17.22
C SER A 398 16.53 2.91 15.72
N PRO A 399 16.50 1.77 15.00
CA PRO A 399 16.65 1.76 13.54
C PRO A 399 15.63 2.63 12.80
N PHE A 400 14.35 2.55 13.19
CA PHE A 400 13.27 3.33 12.58
C PHE A 400 13.48 4.83 12.80
N LEU A 401 13.76 5.25 14.06
CA LEU A 401 14.07 6.64 14.39
C LEU A 401 15.25 7.18 13.58
N ARG A 402 16.33 6.41 13.45
CA ARG A 402 17.53 6.84 12.69
C ARG A 402 17.25 7.10 11.22
N ILE A 403 16.32 6.37 10.62
CA ILE A 403 15.95 6.60 9.22
C ILE A 403 15.09 7.84 9.08
N LEU A 404 14.12 8.03 9.97
CA LEU A 404 13.37 9.27 9.98
C LEU A 404 14.31 10.47 10.13
N GLU A 405 15.32 10.40 11.02
CA GLU A 405 16.32 11.46 11.16
C GLU A 405 17.15 11.69 9.89
N LYS A 406 17.62 10.60 9.28
CA LYS A 406 18.51 10.65 8.12
C LYS A 406 17.79 11.16 6.87
N GLU A 407 16.59 10.66 6.58
CA GLU A 407 15.89 10.92 5.33
C GLU A 407 15.11 12.24 5.35
N SER A 408 14.82 12.78 6.54
CA SER A 408 14.18 14.08 6.71
C SER A 408 15.15 15.21 7.08
N ASP A 409 16.41 14.91 7.38
CA ASP A 409 17.39 15.86 7.96
C ASP A 409 16.89 16.57 9.23
N LEU A 410 16.03 15.89 10.02
CA LEU A 410 15.50 16.41 11.28
C LEU A 410 16.06 15.61 12.44
N LYS A 411 16.36 16.26 13.55
CA LYS A 411 16.71 15.55 14.79
C LYS A 411 15.45 15.10 15.52
N VAL A 412 15.44 13.86 16.02
CA VAL A 412 14.37 13.36 16.87
C VAL A 412 14.48 14.01 18.25
N ASN A 413 13.44 14.76 18.60
CA ASN A 413 13.32 15.34 19.94
C ASN A 413 12.69 14.31 20.88
N ARG A 414 13.51 13.75 21.76
CA ARG A 414 13.05 12.83 22.81
C ARG A 414 12.41 13.64 23.94
N VAL A 415 11.15 13.37 24.24
CA VAL A 415 10.37 14.12 25.24
C VAL A 415 9.85 13.16 26.30
N ASN A 416 9.99 13.55 27.57
CA ASN A 416 9.33 12.86 28.68
C ASN A 416 8.03 13.60 28.99
N MET A 417 6.89 13.02 28.63
CA MET A 417 5.56 13.61 28.77
C MET A 417 5.19 13.87 30.23
N THR A 418 5.51 12.93 31.13
CA THR A 418 5.23 13.02 32.56
C THR A 418 6.00 14.16 33.21
N ALA A 419 7.29 14.30 32.90
CA ALA A 419 8.11 15.41 33.37
C ALA A 419 7.68 16.75 32.76
N THR A 420 7.29 16.75 31.48
CA THR A 420 6.76 17.95 30.82
C THR A 420 5.44 18.39 31.45
N TRP A 421 4.57 17.44 31.81
CA TRP A 421 3.31 17.71 32.51
C TRP A 421 3.55 18.30 33.89
N ALA A 422 4.50 17.75 34.65
CA ALA A 422 4.86 18.28 35.96
C ALA A 422 5.41 19.72 35.89
N LYS A 423 6.11 20.06 34.80
CA LYS A 423 6.66 21.41 34.58
C LYS A 423 5.60 22.40 34.12
N ASN A 424 4.71 21.99 33.24
CA ASN A 424 3.67 22.84 32.64
C ASN A 424 2.28 22.21 32.84
N PRO A 425 1.79 22.03 34.07
CA PRO A 425 0.50 21.39 34.30
C PRO A 425 -0.64 22.31 33.83
N PRO A 426 -1.70 21.78 33.20
CA PRO A 426 -2.89 22.57 32.94
C PRO A 426 -3.58 22.92 34.27
N THR A 427 -4.20 24.10 34.34
CA THR A 427 -4.84 24.60 35.57
C THR A 427 -5.97 23.68 36.03
N GLU A 428 -6.68 23.09 35.08
CA GLU A 428 -7.78 22.15 35.29
C GLU A 428 -7.32 20.81 35.89
N ALA A 429 -6.02 20.50 35.88
CA ALA A 429 -5.50 19.28 36.52
C ALA A 429 -5.46 19.35 38.04
N GLY A 430 -5.53 20.55 38.64
CA GLY A 430 -5.54 20.73 40.09
C GLY A 430 -4.36 20.05 40.80
N GLY A 431 -3.19 19.99 40.16
CA GLY A 431 -1.99 19.34 40.69
C GLY A 431 -1.89 17.82 40.49
N GLN A 432 -2.84 17.18 39.79
CA GLN A 432 -2.75 15.75 39.47
C GLN A 432 -1.59 15.44 38.52
N SER A 433 -0.99 14.27 38.68
CA SER A 433 -0.02 13.73 37.70
C SER A 433 -0.71 13.40 36.37
N LEU A 434 0.05 13.36 35.27
CA LEU A 434 -0.47 13.04 33.94
C LEU A 434 -1.29 11.73 33.96
N HIS A 435 -0.68 10.66 34.47
CA HIS A 435 -1.30 9.34 34.54
C HIS A 435 -2.58 9.36 35.37
N ALA A 436 -2.61 10.05 36.52
CA ALA A 436 -3.81 10.17 37.34
C ALA A 436 -4.90 11.00 36.62
N TYR A 437 -4.51 12.08 35.95
CA TYR A 437 -5.44 12.98 35.28
C TYR A 437 -6.10 12.36 34.05
N ILE A 438 -5.44 11.45 33.34
CA ILE A 438 -6.05 10.74 32.20
C ILE A 438 -6.59 9.36 32.58
N LYS A 439 -6.29 8.87 33.80
CA LYS A 439 -6.70 7.56 34.29
C LYS A 439 -8.19 7.35 34.08
N ASP A 440 -8.51 6.17 33.54
CA ASP A 440 -9.84 5.69 33.20
C ASP A 440 -10.64 6.54 32.20
N SER A 441 -10.24 7.77 31.89
CA SER A 441 -11.09 8.70 31.14
C SER A 441 -11.34 8.21 29.72
N ALA A 442 -10.29 7.78 29.01
CA ALA A 442 -10.44 7.21 27.67
C ALA A 442 -11.29 5.93 27.67
N PHE A 443 -10.98 4.99 28.56
CA PHE A 443 -11.66 3.69 28.62
C PHE A 443 -13.13 3.82 29.07
N ARG A 444 -13.43 4.63 30.09
CA ARG A 444 -14.80 4.86 30.57
C ARG A 444 -15.63 5.66 29.57
N SER A 445 -15.05 6.65 28.90
CA SER A 445 -15.71 7.34 27.79
C SER A 445 -16.07 6.38 26.67
N PHE A 446 -15.13 5.54 26.24
CA PHE A 446 -15.40 4.50 25.25
C PHE A 446 -16.49 3.54 25.72
N CYS A 447 -16.43 3.04 26.96
CA CYS A 447 -17.42 2.12 27.50
C CYS A 447 -18.82 2.73 27.57
N TYR A 448 -18.94 4.01 27.92
CA TYR A 448 -20.22 4.72 27.91
C TYR A 448 -20.84 4.74 26.50
N ASP A 449 -20.07 5.21 25.51
CA ASP A 449 -20.52 5.25 24.11
C ASP A 449 -20.84 3.83 23.59
N PHE A 450 -19.98 2.86 23.91
CA PHE A 450 -20.15 1.47 23.54
C PHE A 450 -21.33 0.79 24.22
N TYR A 451 -21.69 1.18 25.43
CA TYR A 451 -22.91 0.70 26.04
C TYR A 451 -24.11 1.32 25.33
N HIS A 452 -24.24 2.64 25.31
CA HIS A 452 -25.47 3.32 24.88
C HIS A 452 -25.78 3.18 23.38
N GLU A 453 -24.78 2.93 22.54
CA GLU A 453 -24.99 2.61 21.12
C GLU A 453 -25.93 1.41 20.90
N TYR A 454 -25.94 0.46 21.83
CA TYR A 454 -26.73 -0.76 21.73
C TYR A 454 -28.01 -0.71 22.57
N ASP A 455 -28.47 0.46 23.02
CA ASP A 455 -29.70 0.60 23.78
C ASP A 455 -30.91 0.08 23.01
N ASN A 456 -31.09 0.54 21.76
CA ASN A 456 -32.20 0.10 20.90
C ASN A 456 -32.16 -1.41 20.67
N PHE A 457 -30.98 -1.96 20.39
CA PHE A 457 -30.78 -3.40 20.20
C PHE A 457 -31.15 -4.20 21.46
N ARG A 458 -30.62 -3.81 22.63
CA ARG A 458 -30.89 -4.53 23.89
C ARG A 458 -32.35 -4.44 24.30
N ASN A 459 -33.01 -3.30 24.08
CA ASN A 459 -34.42 -3.12 24.40
C ASN A 459 -35.31 -3.97 23.48
N ALA A 460 -35.14 -3.85 22.15
CA ALA A 460 -35.90 -4.64 21.19
C ALA A 460 -35.65 -6.16 21.33
N TYR A 461 -34.44 -6.58 21.70
CA TYR A 461 -34.15 -7.99 22.00
C TYR A 461 -34.92 -8.48 23.24
N ARG A 462 -34.95 -7.67 24.32
CA ARG A 462 -35.71 -8.02 25.54
C ARG A 462 -37.20 -8.10 25.28
N GLU A 463 -37.74 -7.16 24.50
CA GLU A 463 -39.15 -7.13 24.13
C GLU A 463 -39.56 -8.38 23.32
N SER A 464 -38.73 -8.80 22.36
CA SER A 464 -39.02 -9.94 21.49
C SER A 464 -38.71 -11.31 22.10
N HIS A 465 -37.68 -11.43 22.95
CA HIS A 465 -37.20 -12.73 23.46
C HIS A 465 -37.37 -12.91 24.98
N GLN A 466 -37.92 -11.91 25.70
CA GLN A 466 -38.15 -11.92 27.15
C GLN A 466 -36.89 -12.18 28.00
N LYS A 467 -35.71 -11.90 27.45
CA LYS A 467 -34.40 -12.07 28.10
C LYS A 467 -33.38 -11.08 27.54
N PRO A 468 -32.29 -10.75 28.25
CA PRO A 468 -31.22 -9.93 27.67
C PRO A 468 -30.47 -10.69 26.57
N PRO A 469 -29.89 -10.00 25.58
CA PRO A 469 -29.02 -10.63 24.58
C PRO A 469 -27.76 -11.17 25.24
N TYR A 470 -27.22 -12.25 24.68
CA TYR A 470 -25.91 -12.75 25.09
C TYR A 470 -24.80 -11.74 24.72
N ALA A 471 -23.83 -11.59 25.62
CA ALA A 471 -22.62 -10.80 25.45
C ALA A 471 -21.43 -11.60 25.93
N GLU A 472 -20.36 -11.66 25.13
CA GLU A 472 -19.07 -12.26 25.54
C GLU A 472 -18.53 -11.57 26.80
N ALA A 473 -17.65 -12.24 27.55
CA ALA A 473 -17.16 -11.73 28.83
C ALA A 473 -16.51 -10.33 28.71
N THR A 474 -15.68 -10.10 27.69
CA THR A 474 -15.07 -8.79 27.42
C THR A 474 -16.12 -7.73 27.07
N THR A 475 -17.06 -8.03 26.17
CA THR A 475 -18.15 -7.12 25.79
C THR A 475 -19.02 -6.79 26.99
N LYS A 476 -19.43 -7.79 27.76
CA LYS A 476 -20.24 -7.65 28.97
C LYS A 476 -19.53 -6.78 30.01
N TYR A 477 -18.25 -7.01 30.26
CA TYR A 477 -17.46 -6.18 31.17
C TYR A 477 -17.48 -4.70 30.75
N ARG A 478 -17.23 -4.42 29.46
CA ARG A 478 -17.24 -3.05 28.92
C ARG A 478 -18.62 -2.41 29.01
N TRP A 479 -19.68 -3.18 28.75
CA TRP A 479 -21.06 -2.73 28.93
C TRP A 479 -21.41 -2.43 30.38
N GLU A 480 -21.01 -3.26 31.35
CA GLU A 480 -21.24 -3.00 32.77
C GLU A 480 -20.46 -1.77 33.25
N VAL A 481 -19.24 -1.54 32.74
CA VAL A 481 -18.51 -0.28 33.00
C VAL A 481 -19.29 0.91 32.43
N GLY A 482 -19.72 0.84 31.17
CA GLY A 482 -20.44 1.91 30.49
C GLY A 482 -21.78 2.26 31.14
N LYS A 483 -22.56 1.24 31.49
CA LYS A 483 -23.84 1.37 32.21
C LYS A 483 -23.71 2.12 33.54
N ASN A 484 -22.58 1.97 34.23
CA ASN A 484 -22.31 2.60 35.52
C ASN A 484 -21.68 3.99 35.39
N VAL A 485 -21.39 4.47 34.18
CA VAL A 485 -20.93 5.83 33.93
C VAL A 485 -22.15 6.71 33.68
N SER A 486 -22.35 7.74 34.50
CA SER A 486 -23.42 8.72 34.25
C SER A 486 -23.06 9.67 33.11
N LYS A 487 -24.06 10.30 32.48
CA LYS A 487 -23.83 11.32 31.45
C LYS A 487 -22.92 12.45 31.95
N GLN A 488 -23.08 12.87 33.20
CA GLN A 488 -22.21 13.88 33.82
C GLN A 488 -20.76 13.41 33.92
N GLN A 489 -20.52 12.18 34.37
CA GLN A 489 -19.17 11.60 34.44
C GLN A 489 -18.55 11.47 33.05
N TYR A 490 -19.35 11.05 32.06
CA TYR A 490 -18.92 11.00 30.67
C TYR A 490 -18.49 12.38 30.17
N ASP A 491 -19.30 13.41 30.38
CA ASP A 491 -19.00 14.79 29.95
C ASP A 491 -17.72 15.31 30.64
N ASP A 492 -17.50 14.97 31.92
CA ASP A 492 -16.28 15.31 32.63
C ASP A 492 -15.05 14.56 32.11
N HIS A 493 -15.19 13.28 31.74
CA HIS A 493 -14.13 12.55 31.04
C HIS A 493 -13.79 13.18 29.69
N GLN A 494 -14.80 13.57 28.89
CA GLN A 494 -14.58 14.27 27.62
C GLN A 494 -13.86 15.61 27.80
N LYS A 495 -14.22 16.39 28.84
CA LYS A 495 -13.52 17.64 29.19
C LYS A 495 -12.06 17.39 29.55
N ARG A 496 -11.77 16.37 30.38
CA ARG A 496 -10.39 16.01 30.76
C ARG A 496 -9.56 15.59 29.54
N LEU A 497 -10.13 14.79 28.64
CA LEU A 497 -9.49 14.41 27.39
C LEU A 497 -9.24 15.64 26.49
N ALA A 498 -10.16 16.60 26.45
CA ALA A 498 -9.98 17.86 25.71
C ALA A 498 -8.86 18.73 26.29
N VAL A 499 -8.77 18.84 27.62
CA VAL A 499 -7.66 19.54 28.30
C VAL A 499 -6.34 18.86 27.97
N PHE A 500 -6.27 17.53 28.04
CA PHE A 500 -5.05 16.79 27.70
C PHE A 500 -4.65 16.99 26.22
N ARG A 501 -5.60 16.96 25.28
CA ARG A 501 -5.35 17.27 23.86
C ARG A 501 -4.71 18.64 23.68
N LYS A 502 -5.34 19.69 24.23
CA LYS A 502 -4.83 21.07 24.16
C LYS A 502 -3.45 21.18 24.80
N TRP A 503 -3.26 20.53 25.96
CA TRP A 503 -1.97 20.50 26.63
C TRP A 503 -0.89 19.83 25.78
N PHE A 504 -1.20 18.68 25.18
CA PHE A 504 -0.30 17.93 24.31
C PHE A 504 0.07 18.77 23.08
N ASP A 505 -0.91 19.42 22.47
CA ASP A 505 -0.68 20.29 21.32
C ASP A 505 0.30 21.41 21.69
N ILE A 506 0.08 22.13 22.79
CA ILE A 506 0.94 23.25 23.19
C ILE A 506 2.34 22.78 23.63
N ASN A 507 2.40 21.77 24.48
CA ASN A 507 3.62 21.40 25.20
C ASN A 507 4.43 20.30 24.54
N ILE A 508 3.82 19.49 23.68
CA ILE A 508 4.49 18.39 23.00
C ILE A 508 4.56 18.69 21.51
N ALA A 509 3.45 19.06 20.86
CA ALA A 509 3.36 19.24 19.40
C ALA A 509 3.74 20.64 18.87
N ALA A 510 3.63 21.70 19.67
CA ALA A 510 3.72 23.10 19.21
C ALA A 510 4.85 23.93 19.85
N GLN A 511 5.81 23.31 20.55
CA GLN A 511 6.82 24.05 21.35
C GLN A 511 7.66 25.13 20.63
N LYS A 512 7.57 25.31 19.29
CA LYS A 512 8.08 26.47 18.49
C LYS A 512 7.87 26.25 16.97
N ILE A 513 6.64 26.14 16.47
CA ILE A 513 6.41 26.04 15.01
C ILE A 513 5.62 27.26 14.56
N SER A 514 6.21 28.07 13.67
CA SER A 514 5.49 29.07 12.87
C SER A 514 4.48 28.36 11.97
N SER A 515 3.33 28.98 11.73
CA SER A 515 2.07 28.51 11.12
C SER A 515 2.06 27.47 9.98
N ASP A 516 3.19 27.10 9.37
CA ASP A 516 3.28 26.39 8.09
C ASP A 516 4.00 25.02 8.19
N GLY A 517 3.89 24.30 9.31
CA GLY A 517 4.47 22.96 9.44
C GLY A 517 3.86 22.13 10.55
N TRP A 518 3.95 20.81 10.42
CA TRP A 518 3.41 19.86 11.41
C TRP A 518 4.52 19.09 12.14
N THR A 519 4.17 18.49 13.28
CA THR A 519 5.06 17.63 14.07
C THR A 519 4.69 16.17 13.85
N ALA A 520 5.66 15.36 13.42
CA ALA A 520 5.57 13.91 13.45
C ALA A 520 5.87 13.38 14.85
N VAL A 521 4.92 12.65 15.44
CA VAL A 521 5.09 11.98 16.73
C VAL A 521 5.30 10.50 16.48
N VAL A 522 6.49 10.01 16.77
CA VAL A 522 6.84 8.60 16.61
C VAL A 522 6.38 7.84 17.85
N VAL A 523 5.31 7.06 17.73
CA VAL A 523 4.71 6.35 18.87
C VAL A 523 5.40 5.00 19.05
N PRO A 524 5.94 4.68 20.23
CA PRO A 524 6.43 3.34 20.52
C PRO A 524 5.29 2.33 20.40
N VAL A 525 5.37 1.41 19.44
CA VAL A 525 4.37 0.35 19.31
C VAL A 525 4.79 -0.83 20.17
N SER A 526 3.99 -1.15 21.19
CA SER A 526 4.20 -2.34 21.98
C SER A 526 3.83 -3.57 21.14
N SER A 527 4.83 -4.35 20.76
CA SER A 527 4.62 -5.70 20.28
C SER A 527 4.67 -6.63 21.50
N LYS A 528 3.53 -6.92 22.13
CA LYS A 528 3.46 -7.98 23.17
C LYS A 528 3.93 -9.31 22.56
N GLY A 529 4.51 -10.22 23.34
CA GLY A 529 4.97 -11.55 22.86
C GLY A 529 3.90 -12.33 22.08
N PRO A 530 4.21 -13.55 21.60
CA PRO A 530 3.21 -14.36 20.92
C PRO A 530 1.95 -14.46 21.77
N SER A 531 0.80 -14.25 21.15
CA SER A 531 -0.50 -14.28 21.82
C SER A 531 -1.28 -15.41 21.19
N TYR A 532 -1.46 -16.51 21.90
CA TYR A 532 -2.06 -17.69 21.32
C TYR A 532 -3.57 -17.74 21.55
N ARG A 533 -4.30 -18.28 20.58
CA ARG A 533 -5.77 -18.34 20.61
C ARG A 533 -6.33 -19.34 21.61
N ASP A 534 -5.53 -20.32 22.04
CA ASP A 534 -5.87 -21.34 23.03
C ASP A 534 -5.70 -20.87 24.49
N GLU A 535 -5.14 -19.68 24.70
CA GLU A 535 -5.11 -19.05 26.02
C GLU A 535 -6.45 -18.36 26.32
N PRO A 536 -6.82 -18.17 27.60
CA PRO A 536 -7.95 -17.31 27.95
C PRO A 536 -7.67 -15.85 27.55
N PRO A 537 -8.61 -15.14 26.91
CA PRO A 537 -8.43 -13.73 26.60
C PRO A 537 -8.47 -12.88 27.87
N ALA A 538 -7.65 -11.82 27.90
CA ALA A 538 -7.69 -10.85 28.99
C ALA A 538 -8.96 -9.99 28.89
N THR A 539 -9.73 -9.92 29.97
CA THR A 539 -10.91 -9.04 30.08
C THR A 539 -10.56 -7.63 30.56
N SER A 540 -9.33 -7.42 31.05
CA SER A 540 -8.86 -6.14 31.56
C SER A 540 -8.80 -5.06 30.47
N PRO A 541 -8.95 -3.76 30.84
CA PRO A 541 -8.80 -2.66 29.90
C PRO A 541 -7.44 -2.70 29.19
N PRO A 542 -7.35 -2.10 27.98
CA PRO A 542 -6.05 -1.85 27.37
C PRO A 542 -5.16 -1.10 28.38
N ARG A 543 -3.97 -1.65 28.67
CA ARG A 543 -3.02 -1.01 29.61
C ARG A 543 -2.32 0.18 28.97
N ASP A 544 -2.04 0.06 27.68
CA ASP A 544 -1.29 1.01 26.87
C ASP A 544 -2.08 2.32 26.72
N LEU A 545 -1.43 3.46 26.95
CA LEU A 545 -1.99 4.77 26.65
C LEU A 545 -2.23 4.87 25.14
N SER A 546 -3.47 4.65 24.71
CA SER A 546 -3.86 4.73 23.28
C SER A 546 -3.85 6.19 22.81
N LEU A 547 -2.64 6.71 22.59
CA LEU A 547 -2.39 8.13 22.35
C LEU A 547 -3.09 8.62 21.09
N SER A 548 -3.05 7.85 20.00
CA SER A 548 -3.75 8.17 18.75
C SER A 548 -5.26 8.23 18.91
N TRP A 549 -5.84 7.35 19.75
CA TRP A 549 -7.26 7.41 20.09
C TRP A 549 -7.59 8.66 20.90
N ILE A 550 -6.86 8.93 21.99
CA ILE A 550 -7.08 10.08 22.88
C ILE A 550 -6.96 11.40 22.12
N LEU A 551 -5.93 11.52 21.27
CA LEU A 551 -5.64 12.72 20.49
C LEU A 551 -6.50 12.85 19.24
N ARG A 552 -7.29 11.81 18.88
CA ARG A 552 -8.08 11.78 17.63
C ARG A 552 -7.20 12.00 16.41
N ALA A 553 -6.01 11.45 16.45
CA ALA A 553 -4.93 11.71 15.51
C ALA A 553 -4.77 10.53 14.54
N PRO A 554 -4.41 10.81 13.26
CA PRO A 554 -4.09 9.75 12.32
C PRO A 554 -2.78 9.07 12.71
N GLU A 555 -2.71 7.76 12.54
CA GLU A 555 -1.54 6.95 12.89
C GLU A 555 -1.20 5.98 11.75
N VAL A 556 0.00 6.14 11.19
CA VAL A 556 0.55 5.25 10.18
C VAL A 556 1.45 4.24 10.86
N ARG A 557 1.09 2.95 10.80
CA ARG A 557 1.91 1.85 11.31
C ARG A 557 2.50 1.06 10.15
N VAL A 558 3.79 0.82 10.21
CA VAL A 558 4.54 0.12 9.17
C VAL A 558 5.33 -1.04 9.76
N PRO A 559 5.10 -2.29 9.33
CA PRO A 559 6.03 -3.37 9.62
C PRO A 559 7.31 -3.07 8.87
N PHE A 560 8.45 -3.12 9.55
CA PHE A 560 9.75 -2.87 8.89
C PHE A 560 10.76 -3.97 9.14
N ALA A 561 10.53 -4.84 10.11
CA ALA A 561 11.39 -5.97 10.44
C ALA A 561 10.55 -7.10 11.04
N HIS A 562 11.18 -8.25 11.27
CA HIS A 562 10.63 -9.31 12.10
C HIS A 562 11.66 -9.80 13.13
N LEU A 563 11.17 -10.28 14.26
CA LEU A 563 11.98 -10.94 15.28
C LEU A 563 11.63 -12.42 15.36
N PRO A 564 12.64 -13.28 15.44
CA PRO A 564 12.41 -14.69 15.68
C PRO A 564 12.04 -14.96 17.14
N TYR A 565 11.22 -15.98 17.35
CA TYR A 565 10.91 -16.56 18.66
C TYR A 565 10.65 -18.05 18.51
N GLU A 566 10.84 -18.82 19.59
CA GLU A 566 10.48 -20.24 19.61
C GLU A 566 8.97 -20.38 19.86
N SER A 567 8.23 -20.93 18.90
CA SER A 567 6.80 -21.16 19.08
C SER A 567 6.55 -22.43 19.86
N ARG A 568 5.69 -22.34 20.88
CA ARG A 568 5.23 -23.51 21.63
C ARG A 568 4.27 -24.40 20.85
N ILE A 569 3.67 -23.87 19.77
CA ILE A 569 2.70 -24.60 18.96
C ILE A 569 3.41 -25.38 17.86
N SER A 570 4.27 -24.72 17.08
CA SER A 570 4.96 -25.38 15.97
C SER A 570 6.26 -26.07 16.39
N GLY A 571 6.78 -25.80 17.59
CA GLY A 571 8.05 -26.37 18.08
C GLY A 571 9.28 -25.92 17.28
N ARG A 572 9.11 -24.87 16.46
CA ARG A 572 10.17 -24.29 15.63
C ARG A 572 10.23 -22.78 15.81
N LYS A 573 11.29 -22.22 15.23
CA LYS A 573 11.50 -20.79 15.12
C LYS A 573 10.42 -20.16 14.23
N GLU A 574 9.67 -19.24 14.79
CA GLU A 574 8.65 -18.45 14.12
C GLU A 574 9.00 -16.97 14.19
N TYR A 575 8.31 -16.15 13.38
CA TYR A 575 8.66 -14.74 13.21
C TYR A 575 7.50 -13.82 13.53
N LYS A 576 7.82 -12.71 14.19
CA LYS A 576 6.87 -11.69 14.58
C LYS A 576 7.28 -10.33 14.05
N ALA A 577 6.37 -9.62 13.42
CA ALA A 577 6.66 -8.30 12.86
C ALA A 577 6.92 -7.24 13.94
N ILE A 578 7.85 -6.34 13.63
CA ILE A 578 8.18 -5.14 14.37
C ILE A 578 7.68 -3.94 13.60
N TYR A 579 7.03 -3.02 14.31
CA TYR A 579 6.34 -1.89 13.74
C TYR A 579 7.01 -0.58 14.11
N GLY A 580 7.12 0.30 13.12
CA GLY A 580 7.31 1.73 13.32
C GLY A 580 5.93 2.40 13.26
N SER A 581 5.69 3.41 14.09
CA SER A 581 4.46 4.19 14.02
C SER A 581 4.76 5.68 14.00
N VAL A 582 4.09 6.40 13.12
CA VAL A 582 4.12 7.86 13.05
C VAL A 582 2.70 8.38 13.11
N MET A 583 2.47 9.26 14.07
CA MET A 583 1.22 9.99 14.26
C MET A 583 1.45 11.46 13.88
N GLY A 584 0.49 12.05 13.18
CA GLY A 584 0.47 13.48 12.91
C GLY A 584 -0.70 14.18 13.63
N PRO A 585 -0.86 15.50 13.55
CA PRO A 585 -2.05 16.18 14.07
C PRO A 585 -3.32 15.74 13.30
N PRO A 586 -4.52 15.88 13.87
CA PRO A 586 -5.78 15.63 13.16
C PRO A 586 -5.81 16.34 11.79
N GLY A 587 -6.18 15.60 10.74
CA GLY A 587 -6.22 16.07 9.35
C GLY A 587 -4.91 15.88 8.56
N SER A 588 -3.82 15.44 9.20
CA SER A 588 -2.53 15.22 8.52
C SER A 588 -2.34 13.82 7.93
N ASP A 589 -3.42 13.05 7.75
CA ASP A 589 -3.42 11.64 7.33
C ASP A 589 -2.51 11.35 6.14
N LEU A 590 -2.71 12.09 5.03
CA LEU A 590 -1.94 11.92 3.80
C LEU A 590 -0.50 12.43 3.95
N SER A 591 -0.28 13.49 4.75
CA SER A 591 1.06 14.01 5.03
C SER A 591 1.89 13.03 5.85
N ALA A 592 1.30 12.40 6.87
CA ALA A 592 1.96 11.38 7.67
C ALA A 592 2.27 10.13 6.85
N LEU A 593 1.33 9.68 6.01
CA LEU A 593 1.51 8.54 5.14
C LEU A 593 2.60 8.78 4.09
N HIS A 594 2.59 9.96 3.46
CA HIS A 594 3.62 10.37 2.51
C HIS A 594 5.00 10.41 3.17
N PHE A 595 5.12 11.05 4.32
CA PHE A 595 6.37 11.17 5.06
C PHE A 595 6.99 9.80 5.39
N VAL A 596 6.19 8.87 5.91
CA VAL A 596 6.68 7.52 6.24
C VAL A 596 7.08 6.76 4.99
N ARG A 597 6.26 6.80 3.93
CA ARG A 597 6.56 6.14 2.67
C ARG A 597 7.87 6.65 2.06
N GLU A 598 8.04 7.97 1.99
CA GLU A 598 9.25 8.59 1.44
C GLU A 598 10.50 8.19 2.24
N ALA A 599 10.40 8.14 3.57
CA ALA A 599 11.51 7.70 4.42
C ALA A 599 11.89 6.23 4.17
N LEU A 600 10.90 5.34 3.99
CA LEU A 600 11.15 3.93 3.67
C LEU A 600 11.76 3.76 2.27
N ASP A 601 11.20 4.44 1.27
CA ASP A 601 11.64 4.38 -0.13
C ASP A 601 13.09 4.89 -0.25
N LYS A 602 13.44 6.03 0.36
CA LYS A 602 14.81 6.56 0.36
C LYS A 602 15.80 5.68 1.12
N ALA A 603 15.35 5.03 2.19
CA ALA A 603 16.18 4.08 2.94
C ALA A 603 16.40 2.74 2.21
N GLY A 604 15.66 2.48 1.12
CA GLY A 604 15.64 1.19 0.45
C GLY A 604 15.05 0.08 1.32
N TRP A 605 14.19 0.44 2.27
CA TRP A 605 13.48 -0.52 3.11
C TRP A 605 12.34 -1.16 2.33
N ARG A 606 12.04 -2.43 2.62
CA ARG A 606 10.97 -3.15 1.92
C ARG A 606 9.62 -2.49 2.23
N THR A 607 8.87 -2.14 1.18
CA THR A 607 7.53 -1.52 1.26
C THR A 607 6.41 -2.48 0.84
N VAL A 608 6.70 -3.78 0.87
CA VAL A 608 5.82 -4.89 0.50
C VAL A 608 5.96 -5.99 1.54
N VAL A 609 4.86 -6.59 1.96
CA VAL A 609 4.82 -7.81 2.77
C VAL A 609 4.13 -8.94 2.02
N GLU A 610 4.61 -10.16 2.24
CA GLU A 610 4.08 -11.36 1.56
C GLU A 610 2.78 -11.85 2.18
N THR A 611 2.03 -12.67 1.45
CA THR A 611 0.98 -13.52 2.02
C THR A 611 1.56 -14.72 2.76
N GLY A 612 0.75 -15.43 3.55
CA GLY A 612 1.16 -16.66 4.21
C GLY A 612 1.93 -16.45 5.50
N GLN A 613 2.88 -17.36 5.78
CA GLN A 613 3.54 -17.46 7.08
C GLN A 613 4.41 -16.26 7.44
N LEU A 614 5.27 -15.88 6.51
CA LEU A 614 6.30 -14.87 6.73
C LEU A 614 5.86 -13.57 6.05
N ALA A 615 5.85 -12.48 6.81
CA ALA A 615 5.58 -11.16 6.22
C ALA A 615 6.78 -10.62 5.42
N PHE A 616 7.98 -11.03 5.83
CA PHE A 616 9.25 -10.72 5.19
C PHE A 616 10.00 -12.03 4.91
N PRO A 617 10.84 -12.11 3.87
CA PRO A 617 11.79 -13.21 3.70
C PRO A 617 12.54 -13.50 5.00
N GLU A 618 12.86 -14.77 5.28
CA GLU A 618 13.45 -15.18 6.56
C GLU A 618 14.77 -14.47 6.88
N ASP A 619 15.56 -14.18 5.86
CA ASP A 619 16.85 -13.51 5.90
C ASP A 619 16.74 -11.97 5.82
N TYR A 620 15.53 -11.43 5.78
CA TYR A 620 15.32 -10.01 5.63
C TYR A 620 15.74 -9.24 6.89
N VAL A 621 16.85 -8.51 6.73
CA VAL A 621 17.30 -7.51 7.69
C VAL A 621 17.13 -6.13 7.06
N PRO A 622 16.49 -5.17 7.75
CA PRO A 622 16.34 -3.83 7.22
C PRO A 622 17.73 -3.23 6.94
N PRO A 623 17.98 -2.66 5.75
CA PRO A 623 19.24 -2.01 5.44
C PRO A 623 19.63 -1.00 6.52
N VAL A 624 20.79 -1.22 7.16
CA VAL A 624 21.30 -0.30 8.17
C VAL A 624 22.04 0.83 7.46
N PRO A 625 21.77 2.12 7.76
CA PRO A 625 22.54 3.22 7.19
C PRO A 625 24.03 3.03 7.47
N SER A 626 24.85 3.13 6.41
CA SER A 626 26.29 2.88 6.45
C SER A 626 26.98 3.57 7.63
N LYS A 627 27.64 2.78 8.49
CA LYS A 627 28.50 3.26 9.60
C LYS A 627 29.64 4.16 9.12
N HIS A 628 29.98 4.14 7.82
CA HIS A 628 31.05 4.93 7.22
C HIS A 628 30.59 6.25 6.60
N SER A 629 29.29 6.55 6.63
CA SER A 629 28.78 7.86 6.22
C SER A 629 29.32 8.96 7.14
N ARG A 630 29.62 10.14 6.57
CA ARG A 630 30.01 11.34 7.33
C ARG A 630 28.97 11.69 8.41
N ALA A 631 27.69 11.36 8.20
CA ALA A 631 26.62 11.54 9.18
C ALA A 631 26.72 10.57 10.38
N ALA A 632 27.02 9.29 10.13
CA ALA A 632 27.20 8.29 11.19
C ALA A 632 28.43 8.58 12.06
N ARG A 633 29.51 9.13 11.47
CA ARG A 633 30.68 9.61 12.20
C ARG A 633 30.41 10.86 13.04
N ARG A 634 29.48 11.73 12.62
CA ARG A 634 29.06 12.90 13.40
C ARG A 634 28.16 12.50 14.59
N ALA A 635 27.30 11.50 14.41
CA ALA A 635 26.39 11.01 15.45
C ALA A 635 27.07 10.15 16.53
N THR A 636 28.23 9.57 16.25
CA THR A 636 29.03 8.77 17.21
C THR A 636 30.14 9.55 17.90
N SER A 637 30.32 10.83 17.56
CA SER A 637 31.18 11.74 18.34
C SER A 637 30.56 11.93 19.72
N PRO A 638 31.27 11.68 20.83
CA PRO A 638 30.78 12.01 22.16
C PRO A 638 30.40 13.49 22.17
N SER A 639 29.17 13.82 22.56
CA SER A 639 28.80 15.21 22.81
C SER A 639 29.72 15.73 23.91
N ILE A 640 30.62 16.66 23.58
CA ILE A 640 31.36 17.38 24.61
C ILE A 640 30.28 18.07 25.46
N ASN A 641 30.18 17.65 26.72
CA ASN A 641 29.29 18.25 27.68
C ASN A 641 29.95 19.60 28.03
N THR A 642 29.56 20.68 27.36
CA THR A 642 30.02 22.02 27.69
C THR A 642 29.30 22.49 28.94
N ASP A 643 29.63 21.88 30.07
CA ASP A 643 29.37 22.49 31.35
C ASP A 643 30.17 23.81 31.38
N LYS A 644 29.44 24.94 31.45
CA LYS A 644 30.04 26.27 31.52
C LYS A 644 30.65 26.55 32.90
N SER A 645 30.68 25.57 33.81
CA SER A 645 31.32 25.64 35.13
C SER A 645 32.85 25.79 35.09
N LEU A 646 33.51 25.46 33.97
CA LEU A 646 34.98 25.56 33.86
C LEU A 646 35.51 26.93 33.39
N LYS A 647 34.64 27.92 33.16
CA LYS A 647 35.08 29.30 32.87
C LYS A 647 35.43 30.13 34.11
N GLU A 648 35.14 29.62 35.31
CA GLU A 648 35.40 30.35 36.58
C GLU A 648 36.31 29.58 37.56
N ALA A 649 36.99 28.51 37.11
CA ALA A 649 37.98 27.82 37.93
C ALA A 649 39.31 28.60 37.94
N ALA A 650 39.60 29.31 39.04
CA ALA A 650 40.90 29.92 39.26
C ALA A 650 42.01 28.85 39.36
N LEU A 651 43.12 29.08 38.65
CA LEU A 651 44.31 28.21 38.68
C LEU A 651 44.86 28.08 40.12
N PRO A 652 45.20 26.88 40.60
CA PRO A 652 45.80 26.71 41.91
C PRO A 652 47.20 27.34 41.95
N ARG A 653 47.37 28.39 42.77
CA ARG A 653 48.67 28.97 43.12
C ARG A 653 49.37 28.06 44.14
N GLY A 654 50.24 27.17 43.65
CA GLY A 654 51.20 26.43 44.47
C GLY A 654 52.51 27.22 44.63
N LYS A 655 52.94 27.40 45.88
CA LYS A 655 54.15 28.15 46.28
C LYS A 655 55.44 27.52 45.73
N ASN A 656 56.33 28.39 45.22
CA ASN A 656 57.74 28.08 44.98
C ASN A 656 58.49 28.01 46.32
N GLU A 657 59.04 26.84 46.65
CA GLU A 657 60.15 26.73 47.59
C GLU A 657 61.31 26.00 46.89
N ARG A 658 62.39 26.75 46.65
CA ARG A 658 63.73 26.23 46.38
C ARG A 658 64.64 26.74 47.50
N PRO A 659 65.53 25.91 48.06
CA PRO A 659 66.81 26.36 48.53
C PRO A 659 67.91 26.10 47.47
N SER A 660 68.88 27.00 47.49
CA SER A 660 70.10 27.12 46.69
C SER A 660 71.02 25.90 46.79
N VAL A 661 72.01 25.66 45.91
CA VAL A 661 73.36 26.28 45.89
C VAL A 661 74.00 26.22 44.50
N LEU A 662 74.78 27.27 44.22
CA LEU A 662 75.46 27.67 42.98
C LEU A 662 76.64 26.77 42.54
N ALA A 663 76.84 26.82 41.22
CA ALA A 663 77.98 26.49 40.36
C ALA A 663 79.41 26.57 40.95
N ILE A 664 80.35 25.87 40.29
CA ILE A 664 81.75 26.30 40.05
C ILE A 664 82.51 25.34 39.08
N HIS A 665 83.27 25.94 38.13
CA HIS A 665 84.35 25.40 37.25
C HIS A 665 83.99 24.39 36.13
N GLN A 666 84.62 24.34 34.94
CA GLN A 666 85.48 25.20 34.11
C GLN A 666 85.71 24.44 32.79
N ALA A 667 85.85 25.17 31.68
CA ALA A 667 86.69 24.91 30.50
C ALA A 667 86.80 23.50 29.86
N ALA A 668 86.37 23.39 28.58
CA ALA A 668 87.20 22.90 27.47
C ALA A 668 86.48 23.14 26.13
N GLY A 669 87.06 23.98 25.26
CA GLY A 669 86.58 24.19 23.88
C GLY A 669 87.33 23.31 22.87
N VAL A 670 86.85 23.25 21.61
CA VAL A 670 87.63 23.41 20.35
C VAL A 670 86.65 23.49 19.15
N GLN A 671 87.03 24.32 18.17
CA GLN A 671 86.27 24.77 17.00
C GLN A 671 86.39 23.92 15.72
N LYS A 672 85.33 24.05 14.89
CA LYS A 672 85.23 24.16 13.40
C LYS A 672 85.70 23.03 12.46
N LYS A 673 84.82 22.70 11.50
CA LYS A 673 85.13 22.69 10.05
C LYS A 673 83.90 22.91 9.18
N THR A 674 84.04 23.76 8.17
CA THR A 674 83.04 24.07 7.14
C THR A 674 83.43 23.45 5.77
N ARG A 675 82.41 22.86 5.11
CA ARG A 675 82.20 22.59 3.65
C ARG A 675 82.99 21.42 3.00
N PRO A 676 82.36 20.65 2.05
CA PRO A 676 81.87 21.20 0.78
C PRO A 676 80.53 20.63 0.22
N SER A 677 80.08 21.27 -0.86
CA SER A 677 78.93 20.88 -1.68
C SER A 677 79.28 19.78 -2.71
N ARG A 678 78.25 18.99 -3.04
CA ARG A 678 77.99 18.23 -4.29
C ARG A 678 78.24 16.70 -4.29
N LYS A 679 77.12 15.94 -4.42
CA LYS A 679 76.75 15.00 -5.52
C LYS A 679 75.46 14.24 -5.10
N SER A 680 74.27 14.67 -5.53
CA SER A 680 73.59 14.24 -6.77
C SER A 680 73.35 12.73 -6.93
N ARG A 681 73.05 11.98 -5.86
CA ARG A 681 72.41 10.65 -5.98
C ARG A 681 71.40 10.46 -4.85
N LEU A 682 70.11 10.36 -5.20
CA LEU A 682 69.09 9.89 -4.26
C LEU A 682 69.50 8.51 -3.74
N SER A 683 69.44 8.32 -2.42
CA SER A 683 69.60 7.02 -1.76
C SER A 683 68.68 5.98 -2.43
N THR A 684 69.14 4.74 -2.54
CA THR A 684 68.38 3.63 -3.14
C THR A 684 66.97 3.49 -2.55
N LYS A 685 66.81 3.79 -1.25
CA LYS A 685 65.52 3.80 -0.56
C LYS A 685 64.64 4.99 -0.95
N ALA A 686 65.25 6.14 -1.25
CA ALA A 686 64.53 7.33 -1.67
C ALA A 686 64.12 7.24 -3.16
N ARG A 687 64.93 6.62 -4.03
CA ARG A 687 64.55 6.30 -5.42
C ARG A 687 63.35 5.36 -5.46
N ARG A 688 63.40 4.23 -4.74
CA ARG A 688 62.26 3.29 -4.68
C ARG A 688 60.94 3.93 -4.22
N ARG A 689 60.98 4.93 -3.35
CA ARG A 689 59.77 5.67 -2.94
C ARG A 689 59.27 6.63 -4.01
N HIS A 690 60.20 7.27 -4.73
CA HIS A 690 59.87 8.14 -5.84
C HIS A 690 59.29 7.34 -7.01
N ASP A 691 59.91 6.21 -7.36
CA ASP A 691 59.45 5.33 -8.44
C ASP A 691 58.07 4.74 -8.11
N LYS A 692 57.85 4.30 -6.87
CA LYS A 692 56.52 3.84 -6.42
C LYS A 692 55.47 4.95 -6.36
N GLY A 693 55.90 6.20 -6.13
CA GLY A 693 55.04 7.37 -6.20
C GLY A 693 54.60 7.70 -7.63
N LEU A 694 55.52 7.55 -8.60
CA LEU A 694 55.22 7.72 -10.02
C LEU A 694 54.31 6.61 -10.55
N GLU A 695 54.56 5.35 -10.17
CA GLU A 695 53.73 4.20 -10.55
C GLU A 695 52.28 4.34 -10.02
N MET A 696 52.10 4.83 -8.80
CA MET A 696 50.76 5.13 -8.28
C MET A 696 50.12 6.33 -8.98
N ALA A 697 50.88 7.35 -9.37
CA ALA A 697 50.36 8.49 -10.12
C ALA A 697 49.87 8.07 -11.52
N GLU A 698 50.60 7.18 -12.19
CA GLU A 698 50.23 6.60 -13.49
C GLU A 698 48.96 5.75 -13.37
N ALA A 699 48.88 4.85 -12.39
CA ALA A 699 47.70 4.01 -12.16
C ALA A 699 46.44 4.82 -11.76
N VAL A 700 46.61 6.00 -11.17
CA VAL A 700 45.52 6.94 -10.89
C VAL A 700 45.14 7.73 -12.15
N GLY A 701 46.12 8.10 -12.98
CA GLY A 701 45.92 8.72 -14.29
C GLY A 701 45.08 7.85 -15.22
N GLU A 702 45.45 6.57 -15.37
CA GLU A 702 44.71 5.60 -16.20
C GLU A 702 43.27 5.38 -15.71
N ARG A 703 43.08 5.22 -14.39
CA ARG A 703 41.75 5.08 -13.80
C ARG A 703 40.89 6.33 -14.02
N THR A 704 41.51 7.50 -13.98
CA THR A 704 40.81 8.76 -14.21
C THR A 704 40.43 8.88 -15.69
N ALA A 705 41.34 8.60 -16.62
CA ALA A 705 41.06 8.58 -18.06
C ALA A 705 39.93 7.61 -18.42
N ALA A 706 39.94 6.38 -17.88
CA ALA A 706 38.88 5.40 -18.09
C ALA A 706 37.52 5.83 -17.50
N LYS A 707 37.50 6.64 -16.43
CA LYS A 707 36.27 7.23 -15.90
C LYS A 707 35.78 8.39 -16.77
N THR A 708 36.68 9.23 -17.27
CA THR A 708 36.35 10.33 -18.17
C THR A 708 35.76 9.80 -19.48
N LEU A 709 36.35 8.77 -20.08
CA LEU A 709 35.82 8.12 -21.29
C LEU A 709 34.42 7.53 -21.08
N ARG A 710 34.19 6.85 -19.95
CA ARG A 710 32.85 6.34 -19.59
C ARG A 710 31.84 7.45 -19.35
N SER A 711 32.27 8.58 -18.79
CA SER A 711 31.44 9.76 -18.60
C SER A 711 31.04 10.41 -19.93
N VAL A 712 31.99 10.53 -20.87
CA VAL A 712 31.73 11.04 -22.23
C VAL A 712 30.77 10.11 -22.98
N GLY A 713 30.93 8.79 -22.87
CA GLY A 713 30.01 7.82 -23.45
C GLY A 713 28.58 7.96 -22.90
N ARG A 714 28.42 8.11 -21.58
CA ARG A 714 27.10 8.35 -20.96
C ARG A 714 26.49 9.69 -21.38
N ALA A 715 27.30 10.73 -21.53
CA ALA A 715 26.84 12.03 -22.01
C ALA A 715 26.37 11.96 -23.47
N ARG A 716 27.04 11.16 -24.32
CA ARG A 716 26.60 10.90 -25.70
C ARG A 716 25.26 10.18 -25.74
N VAL A 717 25.09 9.10 -24.98
CA VAL A 717 23.81 8.38 -24.86
C VAL A 717 22.69 9.29 -24.35
N ALA A 718 22.98 10.15 -23.38
CA ALA A 718 22.00 11.11 -22.87
C ALA A 718 21.63 12.19 -23.91
N ARG A 719 22.54 12.57 -24.81
CA ARG A 719 22.29 13.50 -25.91
C ARG A 719 21.48 12.84 -27.03
N ASP A 720 21.81 11.60 -27.37
CA ASP A 720 21.08 10.82 -28.38
C ASP A 720 19.63 10.56 -27.94
N ARG A 721 19.38 10.35 -26.64
CA ARG A 721 18.03 10.26 -26.06
C ARG A 721 17.27 11.59 -26.00
N ARG A 722 17.94 12.72 -26.20
CA ARG A 722 17.35 14.06 -26.14
C ARG A 722 17.04 14.62 -27.52
N LYS A 723 17.32 13.89 -28.61
CA LYS A 723 16.92 14.31 -29.95
C LYS A 723 15.39 14.31 -30.07
N THR A 724 14.88 15.37 -30.66
CA THR A 724 13.46 15.56 -30.98
C THR A 724 12.98 14.49 -31.95
N TRP A 725 11.72 14.05 -31.80
CA TRP A 725 11.18 12.87 -32.49
C TRP A 725 11.21 13.01 -34.02
N ASP A 726 11.18 14.23 -34.53
CA ASP A 726 11.28 14.52 -35.96
C ASP A 726 12.66 14.22 -36.56
N ASP A 727 13.74 14.39 -35.79
CA ASP A 727 15.11 14.06 -36.23
C ASP A 727 15.36 12.55 -36.27
N VAL A 728 14.71 11.81 -35.36
CA VAL A 728 14.76 10.35 -35.31
C VAL A 728 14.01 9.73 -36.50
N ASN A 729 12.85 10.30 -36.85
CA ASN A 729 12.07 9.86 -38.01
C ASN A 729 12.74 10.23 -39.35
N LYS A 730 13.44 11.36 -39.42
CA LYS A 730 14.21 11.75 -40.60
C LYS A 730 15.39 10.82 -40.85
N ALA A 731 16.14 10.46 -39.81
CA ALA A 731 17.24 9.49 -39.91
C ALA A 731 16.75 8.08 -40.32
N ALA A 732 15.61 7.63 -39.78
CA ALA A 732 15.03 6.35 -40.16
C ALA A 732 14.56 6.30 -41.64
N ARG A 733 14.13 7.44 -42.21
CA ARG A 733 13.76 7.54 -43.63
C ARG A 733 14.96 7.55 -44.58
N GLU A 734 16.12 8.01 -44.12
CA GLU A 734 17.36 8.02 -44.91
C GLU A 734 18.03 6.63 -44.94
N ASP A 735 17.88 5.83 -43.88
CA ASP A 735 18.40 4.45 -43.82
C ASP A 735 17.59 3.44 -44.67
N ASP A 736 16.29 3.66 -44.90
CA ASP A 736 15.42 2.80 -45.73
C ASP A 736 15.57 3.04 -47.25
N ALA A 737 16.25 4.12 -47.67
CA ALA A 737 16.50 4.42 -49.09
C ALA A 737 17.63 3.56 -49.72
N GLY A 738 18.26 2.67 -48.94
CA GLY A 738 19.44 1.89 -49.34
C GLY A 738 19.21 0.50 -49.94
N SER A 739 17.97 0.03 -50.17
CA SER A 739 17.73 -1.36 -50.62
C SER A 739 16.53 -1.56 -51.57
N ALA A 740 16.77 -1.28 -52.87
CA ALA A 740 16.22 -1.94 -54.09
C ALA A 740 14.71 -1.83 -54.46
N PRO A 741 14.31 -2.20 -55.71
CA PRO A 741 14.66 -1.60 -57.00
C PRO A 741 13.41 -1.08 -57.79
N ALA A 742 13.68 -0.31 -58.84
CA ALA A 742 12.72 0.40 -59.69
C ALA A 742 11.62 -0.46 -60.34
N ARG A 743 10.37 0.06 -60.33
CA ARG A 743 9.35 -0.16 -61.38
C ARG A 743 8.53 1.11 -61.65
N THR A 744 8.62 1.50 -62.91
CA THR A 744 7.86 2.45 -63.74
C THR A 744 6.37 2.67 -63.45
N GLY A 745 5.92 3.94 -63.58
CA GLY A 745 4.63 4.27 -64.23
C GLY A 745 3.79 5.41 -63.62
N GLY A 746 3.74 6.56 -64.32
CA GLY A 746 2.52 7.38 -64.59
C GLY A 746 1.98 8.36 -63.55
N ASP A 747 2.02 9.67 -63.91
CA ASP A 747 1.01 10.76 -63.89
C ASP A 747 -0.07 10.77 -62.76
N ASP A 748 -0.53 11.88 -62.17
CA ASP A 748 -0.79 13.25 -62.67
C ASP A 748 -1.11 14.22 -61.48
N HIS A 749 -1.15 15.52 -61.77
CA HIS A 749 -1.54 16.75 -61.04
C HIS A 749 -2.58 16.66 -59.88
N GLY A 750 -2.73 17.59 -58.92
CA GLY A 750 -2.26 18.98 -58.70
C GLY A 750 -3.12 19.69 -57.62
N GLY A 751 -2.81 20.96 -57.29
CA GLY A 751 -3.63 21.91 -56.47
C GLY A 751 -3.23 21.97 -54.98
N LYS A 752 -2.48 22.94 -54.43
CA LYS A 752 -2.47 24.42 -54.47
C LYS A 752 -3.55 25.09 -53.59
N ASP A 753 -3.07 26.06 -52.81
CA ASP A 753 -3.73 27.18 -52.10
C ASP A 753 -3.74 26.99 -50.57
N GLY A 754 -3.19 27.87 -49.73
CA GLY A 754 -2.68 29.24 -49.91
C GLY A 754 -2.98 30.04 -48.64
N ASP A 755 -1.94 30.69 -48.09
CA ASP A 755 -1.92 32.02 -47.45
C ASP A 755 -2.80 32.29 -46.19
N ASP A 756 -2.47 33.10 -45.20
CA ASP A 756 -1.34 33.99 -44.87
C ASP A 756 -1.48 34.30 -43.35
N ASP A 757 -0.38 34.24 -42.59
CA ASP A 757 0.34 35.34 -41.93
C ASP A 757 -0.38 36.02 -40.73
N ASP A 758 0.33 36.21 -39.60
CA ASP A 758 1.23 37.37 -39.42
C ASP A 758 1.64 37.65 -37.94
N LEU A 759 2.88 38.15 -37.78
CA LEU A 759 3.42 39.06 -36.72
C LEU A 759 3.82 38.49 -35.32
N ASP A 760 4.98 38.79 -34.71
CA ASP A 760 6.21 39.49 -35.13
C ASP A 760 7.32 39.38 -34.02
N SER A 761 8.59 39.31 -34.43
CA SER A 761 9.82 40.03 -33.95
C SER A 761 10.23 40.11 -32.44
N ALA A 762 11.49 40.19 -31.99
CA ALA A 762 12.85 40.20 -32.57
C ALA A 762 13.92 40.33 -31.43
N MET A 763 15.22 40.29 -31.82
CA MET A 763 16.45 40.82 -31.15
C MET A 763 17.12 39.93 -30.09
N ASP A 764 18.44 39.72 -30.02
CA ASP A 764 19.63 40.30 -30.69
C ASP A 764 20.80 39.28 -30.60
N GLU A 765 21.64 39.23 -31.63
CA GLU A 765 23.08 38.86 -31.60
C GLU A 765 23.88 40.18 -31.70
N PRO A 766 25.20 40.28 -31.34
CA PRO A 766 26.28 39.51 -31.98
C PRO A 766 27.53 39.32 -31.05
N ASP A 767 28.75 38.91 -31.41
CA ASP A 767 29.55 38.95 -32.63
C ASP A 767 30.82 38.06 -32.49
N GLU A 768 31.35 37.65 -33.67
CA GLU A 768 32.76 37.48 -34.07
C GLU A 768 33.63 36.24 -33.68
N GLU A 769 33.76 35.37 -34.68
CA GLU A 769 34.90 34.58 -35.18
C GLU A 769 36.23 35.40 -35.38
N PRO A 770 37.43 34.88 -35.82
CA PRO A 770 37.62 33.74 -36.74
C PRO A 770 38.92 32.87 -36.67
N GLN A 771 38.87 31.77 -37.45
CA GLN A 771 39.94 31.16 -38.29
C GLN A 771 41.13 30.44 -37.60
N GLU A 772 41.70 29.33 -38.10
CA GLU A 772 41.91 28.89 -39.49
C GLU A 772 42.34 27.38 -39.55
N GLN A 773 41.88 26.64 -40.57
CA GLN A 773 42.59 25.71 -41.51
C GLN A 773 43.69 24.72 -40.99
N LYS A 774 43.92 23.50 -41.51
CA LYS A 774 43.59 22.81 -42.78
C LYS A 774 44.07 21.34 -42.74
N SER A 775 43.55 20.54 -43.69
CA SER A 775 44.14 19.34 -44.35
C SER A 775 44.25 18.05 -43.53
N GLY A 776 43.94 16.86 -44.04
CA GLY A 776 43.51 16.39 -45.37
C GLY A 776 43.86 14.89 -45.48
N ASN A 777 42.99 14.10 -46.15
CA ASN A 777 43.20 12.88 -46.96
C ASN A 777 44.22 11.79 -46.49
N GLU A 778 44.06 10.47 -46.69
CA GLU A 778 43.21 9.64 -47.55
C GLU A 778 43.45 8.15 -47.20
N ALA A 779 42.53 7.28 -47.63
CA ALA A 779 42.71 5.91 -48.14
C ALA A 779 43.29 4.76 -47.27
N ARG A 780 42.39 3.90 -46.77
CA ARG A 780 42.10 2.48 -47.18
C ARG A 780 43.20 1.64 -47.90
N PRO A 781 43.07 0.29 -48.01
CA PRO A 781 42.69 -0.78 -47.05
C PRO A 781 43.55 -2.08 -47.28
N LEU A 782 43.01 -3.27 -46.95
CA LEU A 782 43.40 -4.65 -47.34
C LEU A 782 44.35 -5.39 -46.37
N VAL A 783 44.28 -6.71 -46.14
CA VAL A 783 43.28 -7.80 -46.30
C VAL A 783 43.91 -9.02 -45.62
N ASN A 784 43.04 -9.83 -45.00
CA ASN A 784 43.04 -11.28 -44.72
C ASN A 784 44.30 -12.10 -44.40
N ARG A 785 43.98 -13.12 -43.59
CA ARG A 785 44.28 -14.57 -43.70
C ARG A 785 45.02 -15.09 -42.47
N ASP A 786 44.32 -15.93 -41.70
CA ASP A 786 44.33 -17.42 -41.81
C ASP A 786 45.68 -17.90 -41.22
N ASP A 787 45.80 -18.90 -40.38
CA ASP A 787 44.94 -19.95 -39.84
C ASP A 787 45.82 -20.65 -38.77
N ASP A 788 45.25 -21.64 -38.09
CA ASP A 788 45.96 -22.77 -37.46
C ASP A 788 46.74 -22.49 -36.15
N ASP A 789 46.77 -23.35 -35.15
CA ASP A 789 45.95 -24.48 -34.72
C ASP A 789 46.61 -24.92 -33.39
N ASP A 790 45.97 -25.87 -32.70
CA ASP A 790 46.61 -26.84 -31.80
C ASP A 790 47.00 -26.39 -30.37
N ASP A 791 46.06 -26.74 -29.50
CA ASP A 791 46.21 -27.87 -28.57
C ASP A 791 46.61 -27.66 -27.10
N GLU A 792 45.90 -28.48 -26.33
CA GLU A 792 46.26 -29.19 -25.11
C GLU A 792 45.89 -28.64 -23.73
N ASN A 793 45.02 -29.46 -23.12
CA ASN A 793 45.00 -29.94 -21.74
C ASN A 793 44.22 -29.14 -20.69
N ASP A 794 42.96 -29.57 -20.54
CA ASP A 794 42.44 -30.27 -19.37
C ASP A 794 43.28 -30.21 -18.09
N MET A 795 42.67 -29.73 -16.99
CA MET A 795 42.63 -30.43 -15.69
C MET A 795 41.85 -29.61 -14.64
N ASP A 796 40.66 -30.13 -14.34
CA ASP A 796 40.13 -30.39 -13.00
C ASP A 796 40.06 -29.27 -11.92
N LYS A 797 38.80 -28.97 -11.57
CA LYS A 797 38.18 -29.10 -10.23
C LYS A 797 38.42 -28.06 -9.10
N ILE A 798 37.26 -27.74 -8.49
CA ILE A 798 36.98 -27.38 -7.08
C ILE A 798 37.09 -25.88 -6.72
N LEU A 799 35.96 -25.15 -6.84
CA LEU A 799 35.10 -24.67 -5.73
C LEU A 799 33.91 -23.85 -6.25
#